data_AF-A0A831LB57-F1
#
_entry.id   AF-A0A831LB57-F1
#
_cell.length_a   1.000
_cell.length_b   1.000
_cell.length_c   1.000
_cell.angle_alpha   90.00
_cell.angle_beta   90.00
_cell.angle_gamma   90.00
#
_symmetry.space_group_name_H-M   'P 1'
#
loop_
_entity.id
_entity.type
_entity.pdbx_description
1 polymer ?
#
loop_
_entity_poly.entity_id
_entity_poly.type
_entity_poly.pdbx_seq_one_letter_code
_entity_poly.pdbx_strand_id
1 'polypeptide(L)'
;MPIIIYIISNLFIILPYFIYNVTNYPIPVTLDELIMLSRNGELINLFTFSNNWWPQVDPNQIFDNMYFRSSSLAISILVLLLLSYSAIKLKGKDRILLILTFLFSLIIMGVAQGSHNNFLLWLLQILGEHGLLNLLGPFREWARISLLLPILYILAMTIGFSRFTNSGKNIVILLLNIFIYINILFSPSLTYITKVFAPVYVPKEYYELSKAIDNIHKTLWIYPTNAYNILGTWRYSWNENKAISQILEYSIGSTYPNVIETIKMIKEQEAPQNLLNALDIRYVIKRTDILGASGFKVNYSWLNCTKYTYLTVCVNRDAPSPFSAYDTGVFAYDDLEKLSSLSKYSSIPTTSTWDNRLGYVLFDELLSLKLYLLVMNRSAIVIKPVLFSYRYNAEQAWSKAWATDPLHADWHPYLSTLGIENWQTDYGLGLIFTTAEGVSLPIKFQVKRTGGYYVFVRLFENQMGGQLQISIDNKVITINTTNQLNRFVWKYLGYFNLEGGSHTITLKNIKGLNAVNVIVLATDRQLKETEAEVEKYLINRTIIYIFTVNDLYYKYGEVKNGLLSLLPGGIAWRTVEIPKEGSYVMALHTRGVVEVRLGNYTYVVNSTTLQLNYLGPLSLNKGTYRLELHPLTNNTCLIESVWIYSSDGRKLDLYTLLRTERPAEIENYTKLDPTRWEVYIRAQKPFLLTFAETYDPNWKAYIYKNGTLVEETGPIPLYGAINGFWINATGYLRVIIIYTPQNLFELGWRVSILMIIIILAYSIHVVIKDVSMTRLQWRKPRWLW
;
A
#
# COMPACT_ATOMS: atom_id res chain seq x y z
N MET A 1 -37.38 -9.52 -8.29
CA MET A 1 -36.55 -10.67 -7.89
C MET A 1 -35.07 -10.49 -8.27
N PRO A 2 -34.67 -10.16 -9.51
CA PRO A 2 -33.23 -10.07 -9.88
C PRO A 2 -32.46 -8.98 -9.14
N ILE A 3 -33.08 -7.81 -8.94
CA ILE A 3 -32.52 -6.71 -8.13
C ILE A 3 -32.37 -7.14 -6.66
N ILE A 4 -33.36 -7.85 -6.12
CA ILE A 4 -33.31 -8.35 -4.74
C ILE A 4 -32.21 -9.41 -4.60
N ILE A 5 -32.09 -10.34 -5.56
CA ILE A 5 -31.00 -11.32 -5.59
C ILE A 5 -29.66 -10.59 -5.69
N TYR A 6 -29.51 -9.61 -6.58
CA TYR A 6 -28.29 -8.82 -6.70
C TYR A 6 -27.95 -8.08 -5.39
N ILE A 7 -28.93 -7.44 -4.74
CA ILE A 7 -28.74 -6.76 -3.46
C ILE A 7 -28.37 -7.76 -2.35
N ILE A 8 -29.00 -8.94 -2.31
CA ILE A 8 -28.69 -9.99 -1.34
C ILE A 8 -27.30 -10.60 -1.59
N SER A 9 -26.94 -10.86 -2.85
CA SER A 9 -25.63 -11.37 -3.24
C SER A 9 -24.50 -10.37 -2.97
N ASN A 10 -24.81 -9.07 -2.98
CA ASN A 10 -23.87 -8.01 -2.65
C ASN A 10 -24.09 -7.46 -1.23
N LEU A 11 -24.95 -8.09 -0.41
CA LEU A 11 -25.29 -7.58 0.91
C LEU A 11 -24.04 -7.49 1.80
N PHE A 12 -23.07 -8.42 1.65
CA PHE A 12 -21.81 -8.38 2.40
C PHE A 12 -20.94 -7.15 2.07
N ILE A 13 -21.08 -6.57 0.87
CA ILE A 13 -20.40 -5.34 0.44
C ILE A 13 -21.20 -4.11 0.87
N ILE A 14 -22.52 -4.21 0.83
CA ILE A 14 -23.46 -3.11 1.09
C ILE A 14 -23.67 -2.89 2.60
N LEU A 15 -23.69 -3.94 3.42
CA LEU A 15 -23.90 -3.84 4.87
C LEU A 15 -22.83 -2.98 5.58
N PRO A 16 -21.52 -3.17 5.30
CA PRO A 16 -20.47 -2.32 5.89
C PRO A 16 -20.64 -0.84 5.54
N TYR A 17 -21.13 -0.54 4.33
CA TYR A 17 -21.38 0.83 3.85
C TYR A 17 -22.45 1.57 4.68
N PHE A 18 -23.46 0.85 5.20
CA PHE A 18 -24.55 1.44 5.98
C PHE A 18 -24.34 1.36 7.50
N ILE A 19 -23.55 0.40 7.98
CA ILE A 19 -23.44 0.11 9.41
C ILE A 19 -22.24 0.80 10.06
N TYR A 20 -21.20 1.18 9.32
CA TYR A 20 -19.95 1.64 9.94
C TYR A 20 -19.36 2.91 9.31
N ASN A 21 -19.19 3.95 10.13
CA ASN A 21 -18.41 5.16 9.84
C ASN A 21 -16.89 4.97 10.09
N VAL A 22 -16.44 3.77 10.50
CA VAL A 22 -15.06 3.55 11.03
C VAL A 22 -14.20 2.71 10.09
N THR A 23 -14.76 2.02 9.11
CA THR A 23 -13.96 1.46 8.02
C THR A 23 -13.84 2.52 6.93
N ASN A 24 -12.62 2.80 6.47
CA ASN A 24 -12.36 3.61 5.26
C ASN A 24 -12.81 2.84 4.00
N TYR A 25 -14.04 2.35 4.00
CA TYR A 25 -14.73 1.76 2.87
C TYR A 25 -15.81 2.76 2.43
N PRO A 26 -15.92 3.10 1.14
CA PRO A 26 -15.31 2.41 0.01
C PRO A 26 -13.81 2.72 -0.13
N ILE A 27 -13.05 1.69 -0.51
CA ILE A 27 -11.75 1.89 -1.18
C ILE A 27 -12.02 2.92 -2.28
N PRO A 28 -11.32 4.06 -2.31
CA PRO A 28 -11.59 5.11 -3.27
C PRO A 28 -11.51 4.53 -4.68
N VAL A 29 -12.63 4.55 -5.41
CA VAL A 29 -12.70 4.03 -6.78
C VAL A 29 -12.42 5.18 -7.73
N THR A 30 -11.52 4.94 -8.67
CA THR A 30 -11.08 5.93 -9.63
C THR A 30 -11.69 5.75 -11.01
N LEU A 31 -11.68 6.83 -11.79
CA LEU A 31 -12.16 6.79 -13.15
C LEU A 31 -11.34 5.80 -14.00
N ASP A 32 -10.02 5.78 -13.84
CA ASP A 32 -9.15 4.85 -14.56
C ASP A 32 -9.37 3.39 -14.15
N GLU A 33 -9.62 3.10 -12.87
CA GLU A 33 -10.05 1.75 -12.44
C GLU A 33 -11.39 1.35 -13.08
N LEU A 34 -12.37 2.26 -13.14
CA LEU A 34 -13.65 1.99 -13.80
C LEU A 34 -13.50 1.79 -15.31
N ILE A 35 -12.62 2.57 -15.95
CA ILE A 35 -12.28 2.42 -17.38
C ILE A 35 -11.60 1.07 -17.61
N MET A 36 -10.64 0.69 -16.78
CA MET A 36 -9.98 -0.61 -16.86
C MET A 36 -10.98 -1.76 -16.69
N LEU A 37 -11.82 -1.70 -15.65
CA LEU A 37 -12.82 -2.74 -15.37
C LEU A 37 -13.93 -2.83 -16.42
N SER A 38 -14.04 -1.82 -17.29
CA SER A 38 -14.93 -1.84 -18.45
C SER A 38 -14.18 -1.89 -19.78
N ARG A 39 -12.86 -2.15 -19.79
CA ARG A 39 -12.04 -2.13 -21.00
C ARG A 39 -12.49 -3.13 -22.07
N ASN A 40 -13.22 -4.17 -21.67
CA ASN A 40 -13.81 -5.17 -22.55
C ASN A 40 -15.34 -5.02 -22.67
N GLY A 41 -15.89 -3.85 -22.34
CA GLY A 41 -17.33 -3.57 -22.23
C GLY A 41 -18.10 -3.49 -23.54
N GLU A 42 -17.54 -3.85 -24.69
CA GLU A 42 -18.26 -3.79 -25.97
C GLU A 42 -19.51 -4.67 -26.01
N LEU A 43 -20.49 -4.30 -26.84
CA LEU A 43 -21.72 -5.08 -27.06
C LEU A 43 -21.42 -6.54 -27.42
N ILE A 44 -20.45 -6.76 -28.30
CA ILE A 44 -20.07 -8.10 -28.72
C ILE A 44 -19.60 -8.93 -27.52
N ASN A 45 -18.82 -8.33 -26.62
CA ASN A 45 -18.28 -9.00 -25.44
C ASN A 45 -19.34 -9.27 -24.37
N LEU A 46 -20.37 -8.42 -24.30
CA LEU A 46 -21.54 -8.65 -23.45
C LEU A 46 -22.35 -9.83 -23.94
N PHE A 47 -22.59 -9.94 -25.25
CA PHE A 47 -23.31 -11.07 -25.83
C PHE A 47 -22.55 -12.39 -25.70
N THR A 48 -21.22 -12.35 -25.75
CA THR A 48 -20.35 -13.51 -25.57
C THR A 48 -19.96 -13.77 -24.12
N PHE A 49 -20.46 -12.97 -23.16
CA PHE A 49 -20.06 -13.00 -21.75
C PHE A 49 -18.53 -12.97 -21.54
N SER A 50 -17.79 -12.37 -22.47
CA SER A 50 -16.33 -12.25 -22.44
C SER A 50 -15.83 -10.98 -21.75
N ASN A 51 -16.74 -10.10 -21.32
CA ASN A 51 -16.41 -8.87 -20.61
C ASN A 51 -15.80 -9.11 -19.21
N ASN A 52 -16.07 -10.27 -18.56
CA ASN A 52 -15.63 -10.55 -17.18
C ASN A 52 -14.48 -11.57 -17.04
N TRP A 53 -13.46 -11.43 -17.86
CA TRP A 53 -12.29 -12.29 -17.75
C TRP A 53 -11.17 -11.34 -17.37
N TRP A 54 -10.84 -11.31 -16.07
CA TRP A 54 -9.55 -10.81 -15.59
C TRP A 54 -8.42 -11.27 -16.54
N PRO A 55 -7.24 -10.63 -16.58
CA PRO A 55 -6.21 -10.78 -17.63
C PRO A 55 -5.64 -12.20 -17.92
N GLN A 56 -6.28 -13.24 -17.41
CA GLN A 56 -5.91 -14.64 -17.39
C GLN A 56 -6.36 -15.47 -18.61
N VAL A 57 -7.06 -14.91 -19.62
CA VAL A 57 -7.15 -15.52 -20.98
C VAL A 57 -6.57 -14.56 -21.98
N ASP A 58 -5.82 -15.11 -22.92
CA ASP A 58 -5.34 -14.36 -24.08
C ASP A 58 -6.58 -13.82 -24.80
N PRO A 59 -6.73 -12.49 -24.91
CA PRO A 59 -7.79 -11.89 -25.72
C PRO A 59 -7.93 -12.59 -27.07
N ASN A 60 -6.81 -12.95 -27.72
CA ASN A 60 -6.81 -13.61 -29.02
C ASN A 60 -7.54 -14.97 -28.97
N GLN A 61 -7.43 -15.75 -27.89
CA GLN A 61 -8.18 -17.01 -27.76
C GLN A 61 -9.69 -16.84 -27.68
N ILE A 62 -10.18 -15.69 -27.22
CA ILE A 62 -11.62 -15.37 -27.20
C ILE A 62 -12.03 -14.76 -28.54
N PHE A 63 -11.23 -13.84 -29.06
CA PHE A 63 -11.50 -13.10 -30.28
C PHE A 63 -11.41 -13.96 -31.54
N ASP A 64 -10.54 -14.97 -31.55
CA ASP A 64 -10.32 -15.90 -32.67
C ASP A 64 -11.21 -17.15 -32.62
N ASN A 65 -11.90 -17.42 -31.50
CA ASN A 65 -12.79 -18.58 -31.37
C ASN A 65 -14.16 -18.31 -32.01
N MET A 66 -14.20 -18.49 -33.33
CA MET A 66 -15.37 -18.24 -34.18
C MET A 66 -16.62 -19.00 -33.70
N TYR A 67 -16.49 -20.24 -33.23
CA TYR A 67 -17.62 -21.07 -32.81
C TYR A 67 -18.28 -20.54 -31.52
N PHE A 68 -17.47 -20.14 -30.54
CA PHE A 68 -17.97 -19.54 -29.30
C PHE A 68 -18.69 -18.21 -29.56
N ARG A 69 -18.11 -17.35 -30.39
CA ARG A 69 -18.72 -16.05 -30.73
C ARG A 69 -20.02 -16.21 -31.50
N SER A 70 -20.01 -17.06 -32.53
CA SER A 70 -21.17 -17.28 -33.39
C SER A 70 -22.33 -17.91 -32.61
N SER A 71 -22.05 -18.88 -31.74
CA SER A 71 -23.08 -19.50 -30.89
C SER A 71 -23.65 -18.53 -29.85
N SER A 72 -22.82 -17.69 -29.22
CA SER A 72 -23.28 -16.67 -28.25
C SER A 72 -24.21 -15.64 -28.87
N LEU A 73 -23.82 -15.15 -30.06
CA LEU A 73 -24.62 -14.22 -30.85
C LEU A 73 -25.93 -14.88 -31.30
N ALA A 74 -25.86 -16.12 -31.78
CA ALA A 74 -27.04 -16.87 -32.20
C ALA A 74 -28.04 -17.06 -31.05
N ILE A 75 -27.58 -17.41 -29.84
CA ILE A 75 -28.42 -17.50 -28.63
C ILE A 75 -29.09 -16.15 -28.36
N SER A 76 -28.30 -15.07 -28.34
CA SER A 76 -28.82 -13.73 -28.05
C SER A 76 -29.85 -13.26 -29.07
N ILE A 77 -29.58 -13.45 -30.36
CA ILE A 77 -30.51 -13.12 -31.45
C ILE A 77 -31.79 -13.94 -31.34
N LEU A 78 -31.68 -15.24 -31.09
CA LEU A 78 -32.82 -16.15 -31.02
C LEU A 78 -33.72 -15.84 -29.80
N VAL A 79 -33.13 -15.43 -28.67
CA VAL A 79 -33.86 -14.91 -27.50
C VAL A 79 -34.56 -13.60 -27.82
N LEU A 80 -33.90 -12.65 -28.48
CA LEU A 80 -34.50 -11.37 -28.88
C LEU A 80 -35.64 -11.55 -29.89
N LEU A 81 -35.51 -12.47 -30.85
CA LEU A 81 -36.56 -12.83 -31.81
C LEU A 81 -37.74 -13.53 -31.12
N LEU A 82 -37.48 -14.42 -30.17
CA LEU A 82 -38.53 -15.03 -29.35
C LEU A 82 -39.30 -13.96 -28.56
N LEU A 83 -38.59 -12.99 -28.01
CA LEU A 83 -39.17 -11.87 -27.25
C LEU A 83 -40.06 -10.99 -28.12
N SER A 84 -39.58 -10.57 -29.29
CA SER A 84 -40.35 -9.72 -30.21
C SER A 84 -41.60 -10.45 -30.72
N TYR A 85 -41.50 -11.73 -31.07
CA TYR A 85 -42.64 -12.56 -31.47
C TYR A 85 -43.67 -12.72 -30.33
N SER A 86 -43.20 -13.03 -29.13
CA SER A 86 -44.05 -13.28 -27.97
C SER A 86 -44.76 -12.01 -27.50
N ALA A 87 -44.10 -10.84 -27.60
CA ALA A 87 -44.68 -9.54 -27.26
C ALA A 87 -45.92 -9.19 -28.10
N ILE A 88 -46.00 -9.70 -29.34
CA ILE A 88 -47.13 -9.49 -30.26
C ILE A 88 -48.30 -10.43 -29.91
N LYS A 89 -48.03 -11.67 -29.47
CA LYS A 89 -49.06 -12.68 -29.19
C LYS A 89 -49.59 -12.69 -27.75
N LEU A 90 -48.77 -12.29 -26.78
CA LEU A 90 -49.17 -12.26 -25.37
C LEU A 90 -50.17 -11.12 -25.10
N LYS A 91 -51.07 -11.32 -24.13
CA LYS A 91 -52.04 -10.31 -23.68
C LYS A 91 -51.99 -10.19 -22.16
N GLY A 92 -52.43 -9.04 -21.62
CA GLY A 92 -52.54 -8.81 -20.18
C GLY A 92 -51.18 -8.78 -19.46
N LYS A 93 -51.13 -9.39 -18.26
CA LYS A 93 -49.98 -9.31 -17.34
C LYS A 93 -48.69 -9.92 -17.93
N ASP A 94 -48.79 -10.99 -18.70
CA ASP A 94 -47.62 -11.67 -19.28
C ASP A 94 -46.93 -10.81 -20.34
N ARG A 95 -47.69 -10.04 -21.13
CA ARG A 95 -47.14 -9.09 -22.11
C ARG A 95 -46.38 -7.96 -21.42
N ILE A 96 -46.96 -7.41 -20.35
CA ILE A 96 -46.33 -6.35 -19.57
C ILE A 96 -45.04 -6.85 -18.93
N LEU A 97 -45.07 -8.05 -18.32
CA LEU A 97 -43.90 -8.66 -17.71
C LEU A 97 -42.78 -8.92 -18.73
N LEU A 98 -43.13 -9.39 -19.93
CA LEU A 98 -42.17 -9.61 -21.01
C LEU A 98 -41.54 -8.29 -21.49
N ILE A 99 -42.34 -7.24 -21.70
CA ILE A 99 -41.84 -5.91 -22.10
C ILE A 99 -40.91 -5.33 -21.03
N LEU A 100 -41.27 -5.44 -19.75
CA LEU A 100 -40.43 -4.99 -18.65
C LEU A 100 -39.12 -5.78 -18.58
N THR A 101 -39.15 -7.10 -18.80
CA THR A 101 -37.96 -7.95 -18.83
C THR A 101 -37.03 -7.58 -19.98
N PHE A 102 -37.60 -7.26 -21.14
CA PHE A 102 -36.86 -6.78 -22.31
C PHE A 102 -36.21 -5.42 -22.06
N LEU A 103 -36.97 -4.44 -21.55
CA LEU A 103 -36.46 -3.12 -21.18
C LEU A 103 -35.35 -3.21 -20.13
N PHE A 104 -35.53 -4.07 -19.12
CA PHE A 104 -34.53 -4.25 -18.08
C PHE A 104 -33.25 -4.91 -18.61
N SER A 105 -33.37 -5.84 -19.57
CA SER A 105 -32.22 -6.41 -20.27
C SER A 105 -31.43 -5.34 -21.05
N LEU A 106 -32.13 -4.44 -21.76
CA LEU A 106 -31.48 -3.32 -22.48
C LEU A 106 -30.77 -2.34 -21.54
N ILE A 107 -31.40 -2.02 -20.41
CA ILE A 107 -30.79 -1.17 -19.37
C ILE A 107 -29.52 -1.83 -18.83
N ILE A 108 -29.59 -3.12 -18.48
CA ILE A 108 -28.43 -3.86 -17.99
C ILE A 108 -27.34 -3.95 -19.04
N MET A 109 -27.66 -4.14 -20.33
CA MET A 109 -26.67 -4.09 -21.40
C MET A 109 -25.98 -2.74 -21.45
N GLY A 110 -26.73 -1.63 -21.41
CA GLY A 110 -26.16 -0.29 -21.41
C GLY A 110 -25.25 -0.05 -20.21
N VAL A 111 -25.68 -0.45 -19.01
CA VAL A 111 -24.91 -0.33 -17.77
C VAL A 111 -23.67 -1.22 -17.79
N ALA A 112 -23.78 -2.46 -18.26
CA ALA A 112 -22.68 -3.42 -18.27
C ALA A 112 -21.57 -3.09 -19.29
N GLN A 113 -21.83 -2.18 -20.24
CA GLN A 113 -20.77 -1.59 -21.07
C GLN A 113 -19.82 -0.70 -20.27
N GLY A 114 -20.23 -0.23 -19.08
CA GLY A 114 -19.43 0.62 -18.22
C GLY A 114 -18.93 1.88 -18.95
N SER A 115 -17.64 2.16 -18.88
CA SER A 115 -17.05 3.37 -19.49
C SER A 115 -16.90 3.28 -21.01
N HIS A 116 -17.16 2.12 -21.65
CA HIS A 116 -17.23 2.05 -23.12
C HIS A 116 -18.51 2.69 -23.67
N ASN A 117 -19.50 2.91 -22.82
CA ASN A 117 -20.67 3.67 -23.16
C ASN A 117 -20.41 5.16 -22.90
N ASN A 118 -20.42 5.97 -23.96
CA ASN A 118 -20.14 7.41 -23.88
C ASN A 118 -21.01 8.16 -22.85
N PHE A 119 -22.27 7.74 -22.68
CA PHE A 119 -23.17 8.35 -21.70
C PHE A 119 -22.75 8.01 -20.26
N LEU A 120 -22.40 6.75 -20.00
CA LEU A 120 -21.88 6.35 -18.68
C LEU A 120 -20.51 6.97 -18.40
N LEU A 121 -19.61 7.02 -19.39
CA LEU A 121 -18.31 7.68 -19.24
C LEU A 121 -18.48 9.16 -18.86
N TRP A 122 -19.36 9.87 -19.55
CA TRP A 122 -19.72 11.25 -19.23
C TRP A 122 -20.30 11.38 -17.81
N LEU A 123 -21.22 10.48 -17.43
CA LEU A 123 -21.77 10.45 -16.07
C LEU A 123 -20.69 10.18 -15.00
N LEU A 124 -19.77 9.26 -15.26
CA LEU A 124 -18.65 8.94 -14.39
C LEU A 124 -17.69 10.13 -14.23
N GLN A 125 -17.43 10.87 -15.31
CA GLN A 125 -16.64 12.10 -15.25
C GLN A 125 -17.30 13.14 -14.34
N ILE A 126 -18.60 13.40 -14.49
CA ILE A 126 -19.36 14.32 -13.62
C ILE A 126 -19.34 13.86 -12.16
N LEU A 127 -19.60 12.58 -11.92
CA LEU A 127 -19.56 12.04 -10.56
C LEU A 127 -18.13 12.13 -9.97
N GLY A 128 -17.10 11.97 -10.79
CA GLY A 128 -15.71 12.17 -10.42
C GLY A 128 -15.41 13.60 -10.01
N GLU A 129 -15.83 14.58 -10.80
CA GLU A 129 -15.68 16.01 -10.52
C GLU A 129 -16.32 16.43 -9.20
N HIS A 130 -17.40 15.76 -8.79
CA HIS A 130 -18.10 16.00 -7.53
C HIS A 130 -17.67 15.09 -6.38
N GLY A 131 -16.67 14.21 -6.56
CA GLY A 131 -16.20 13.28 -5.52
C GLY A 131 -17.20 12.17 -5.17
N LEU A 132 -18.13 11.88 -6.08
CA LEU A 132 -19.23 10.94 -5.90
C LEU A 132 -18.99 9.57 -6.57
N LEU A 133 -17.82 9.32 -7.18
CA LEU A 133 -17.48 8.03 -7.81
C LEU A 133 -17.64 6.84 -6.86
N ASN A 134 -17.38 7.07 -5.57
CA ASN A 134 -17.53 6.09 -4.52
C ASN A 134 -18.96 5.57 -4.35
N LEU A 135 -19.98 6.35 -4.73
CA LEU A 135 -21.38 5.89 -4.76
C LEU A 135 -21.60 4.76 -5.77
N LEU A 136 -20.73 4.63 -6.77
CA LEU A 136 -20.76 3.57 -7.77
C LEU A 136 -19.88 2.38 -7.40
N GLY A 137 -19.32 2.34 -6.19
CA GLY A 137 -18.56 1.19 -5.68
C GLY A 137 -19.24 -0.18 -5.91
N PRO A 138 -20.55 -0.34 -5.65
CA PRO A 138 -21.27 -1.59 -5.93
C PRO A 138 -21.32 -1.95 -7.42
N PHE A 139 -21.27 -0.96 -8.31
CA PHE A 139 -21.35 -1.11 -9.77
C PHE A 139 -19.98 -1.10 -10.46
N ARG A 140 -18.87 -0.97 -9.70
CA ARG A 140 -17.51 -0.82 -10.25
C ARG A 140 -17.07 -2.00 -11.11
N GLU A 141 -17.59 -3.20 -10.82
CA GLU A 141 -17.39 -4.39 -11.63
C GLU A 141 -18.57 -4.56 -12.60
N TRP A 142 -18.62 -3.71 -13.62
CA TRP A 142 -19.67 -3.69 -14.66
C TRP A 142 -19.91 -5.07 -15.29
N ALA A 143 -18.86 -5.86 -15.37
CA ALA A 143 -18.90 -7.22 -15.88
C ALA A 143 -19.71 -8.18 -14.96
N ARG A 144 -19.78 -7.96 -13.63
CA ARG A 144 -20.68 -8.72 -12.74
C ARG A 144 -22.15 -8.41 -13.01
N ILE A 145 -22.47 -7.19 -13.43
CA ILE A 145 -23.84 -6.79 -13.78
C ILE A 145 -24.31 -7.57 -15.00
N SER A 146 -23.40 -7.91 -15.92
CA SER A 146 -23.72 -8.75 -17.08
C SER A 146 -24.21 -10.16 -16.71
N LEU A 147 -23.87 -10.68 -15.51
CA LEU A 147 -24.40 -11.96 -15.00
C LEU A 147 -25.91 -11.95 -14.74
N LEU A 148 -26.54 -10.77 -14.74
CA LEU A 148 -27.99 -10.65 -14.65
C LEU A 148 -28.67 -10.93 -16.01
N LEU A 149 -27.96 -10.79 -17.14
CA LEU A 149 -28.54 -11.02 -18.48
C LEU A 149 -29.01 -12.46 -18.68
N PRO A 150 -28.26 -13.53 -18.33
CA PRO A 150 -28.74 -14.91 -18.43
C PRO A 150 -30.02 -15.15 -17.64
N ILE A 151 -30.13 -14.58 -16.42
CA ILE A 151 -31.33 -14.72 -15.58
C ILE A 151 -32.53 -14.08 -16.27
N LEU A 152 -32.36 -12.91 -16.86
CA LEU A 152 -33.42 -12.21 -17.60
C LEU A 152 -33.77 -12.92 -18.90
N TYR A 153 -32.78 -13.49 -19.58
CA TYR A 153 -33.00 -14.32 -20.77
C TYR A 153 -33.77 -15.59 -20.44
N ILE A 154 -33.48 -16.26 -19.33
CA ILE A 154 -34.24 -17.44 -18.87
C ILE A 154 -35.67 -17.05 -18.52
N LEU A 155 -35.87 -15.94 -17.82
CA LEU A 155 -37.21 -15.41 -17.51
C LEU A 155 -37.98 -15.04 -18.78
N ALA A 156 -37.32 -14.37 -19.72
CA ALA A 156 -37.85 -14.03 -21.03
C ALA A 156 -38.25 -15.27 -21.83
N MET A 157 -37.39 -16.29 -21.86
CA MET A 157 -37.65 -17.56 -22.54
C MET A 157 -38.80 -18.32 -21.90
N THR A 158 -38.84 -18.45 -20.58
CA THR A 158 -39.92 -19.17 -19.88
C THR A 158 -41.29 -18.55 -20.13
N ILE A 159 -41.38 -17.21 -20.12
CA ILE A 159 -42.61 -16.48 -20.46
C ILE A 159 -42.92 -16.62 -21.95
N GLY A 160 -41.94 -16.44 -22.84
CA GLY A 160 -42.11 -16.53 -24.30
C GLY A 160 -42.58 -17.91 -24.78
N PHE A 161 -42.08 -18.98 -24.17
CA PHE A 161 -42.44 -20.37 -24.52
C PHE A 161 -43.80 -20.83 -23.99
N SER A 162 -44.46 -20.05 -23.11
CA SER A 162 -45.74 -20.41 -22.51
C SER A 162 -46.90 -20.51 -23.51
N ARG A 163 -46.80 -19.87 -24.68
CA ARG A 163 -47.88 -19.73 -25.69
C ARG A 163 -47.52 -20.24 -27.09
N PHE A 164 -46.35 -20.87 -27.24
CA PHE A 164 -45.88 -21.39 -28.52
C PHE A 164 -46.61 -22.70 -28.90
N THR A 165 -47.01 -22.86 -30.15
CA THR A 165 -47.61 -24.10 -30.67
C THR A 165 -46.56 -25.23 -30.74
N ASN A 166 -46.97 -26.48 -30.50
CA ASN A 166 -46.03 -27.61 -30.29
C ASN A 166 -44.97 -27.80 -31.40
N SER A 167 -45.31 -27.58 -32.68
CA SER A 167 -44.38 -27.82 -33.79
C SER A 167 -43.26 -26.76 -33.91
N GLY A 168 -43.59 -25.46 -33.84
CA GLY A 168 -42.59 -24.38 -33.91
C GLY A 168 -41.75 -24.26 -32.63
N LYS A 169 -42.35 -24.59 -31.48
CA LYS A 169 -41.68 -24.56 -30.17
C LYS A 169 -40.47 -25.50 -30.13
N ASN A 170 -40.65 -26.72 -30.63
CA ASN A 170 -39.63 -27.77 -30.57
C ASN A 170 -38.41 -27.42 -31.43
N ILE A 171 -38.62 -26.76 -32.58
CA ILE A 171 -37.52 -26.32 -33.46
C ILE A 171 -36.68 -25.23 -32.80
N VAL A 172 -37.33 -24.22 -32.22
CA VAL A 172 -36.64 -23.12 -31.53
C VAL A 172 -35.87 -23.62 -30.31
N ILE A 173 -36.46 -24.53 -29.52
CA ILE A 173 -35.79 -25.17 -28.38
C ILE A 173 -34.60 -26.03 -28.85
N LEU A 174 -34.76 -26.80 -29.93
CA LEU A 174 -33.68 -27.61 -30.48
C LEU A 174 -32.49 -26.75 -30.93
N LEU A 175 -32.76 -25.68 -31.69
CA LEU A 175 -31.72 -24.73 -32.14
C LEU A 175 -31.03 -24.06 -30.96
N LEU A 176 -31.79 -23.61 -29.96
CA LEU A 176 -31.22 -23.02 -28.75
C LEU A 176 -30.30 -23.99 -28.02
N ASN A 177 -30.72 -25.25 -27.85
CA ASN A 177 -29.89 -26.29 -27.22
C ASN A 177 -28.61 -26.60 -28.01
N ILE A 178 -28.70 -26.65 -29.35
CA ILE A 178 -27.52 -26.83 -30.21
C ILE A 178 -26.53 -25.68 -30.01
N PHE A 179 -27.01 -24.43 -30.04
CA PHE A 179 -26.13 -23.29 -29.84
C PHE A 179 -25.56 -23.22 -28.42
N ILE A 180 -26.35 -23.54 -27.38
CA ILE A 180 -25.86 -23.64 -26.00
C ILE A 180 -24.77 -24.71 -25.90
N TYR A 181 -24.98 -25.88 -26.53
CA TYR A 181 -23.99 -26.95 -26.51
C TYR A 181 -22.68 -26.54 -27.20
N ILE A 182 -22.75 -25.93 -28.39
CA ILE A 182 -21.58 -25.36 -29.08
C ILE A 182 -20.91 -24.31 -28.19
N ASN A 183 -21.70 -23.43 -27.57
CA ASN A 183 -21.18 -22.37 -26.71
C ASN A 183 -20.39 -22.93 -25.51
N ILE A 184 -20.92 -23.97 -24.85
CA ILE A 184 -20.23 -24.64 -23.75
C ILE A 184 -18.97 -25.34 -24.25
N LEU A 185 -19.06 -26.13 -25.33
CA LEU A 185 -17.96 -26.94 -25.86
C LEU A 185 -16.75 -26.10 -26.30
N PHE A 186 -17.01 -24.93 -26.88
CA PHE A 186 -15.98 -24.01 -27.35
C PHE A 186 -15.70 -22.87 -26.37
N SER A 187 -16.24 -22.93 -25.15
CA SER A 187 -16.03 -21.87 -24.17
C SER A 187 -14.55 -21.76 -23.78
N PRO A 188 -13.96 -20.55 -23.77
CA PRO A 188 -12.62 -20.33 -23.24
C PRO A 188 -12.48 -20.72 -21.75
N SER A 189 -13.58 -20.93 -21.03
CA SER A 189 -13.59 -21.24 -19.59
C SER A 189 -13.19 -22.69 -19.35
N LEU A 190 -13.40 -23.55 -20.35
CA LEU A 190 -12.88 -24.91 -20.35
C LEU A 190 -11.35 -24.90 -20.29
N THR A 191 -10.67 -23.90 -20.88
CA THR A 191 -9.22 -23.74 -20.76
C THR A 191 -8.80 -23.52 -19.31
N TYR A 192 -9.57 -22.80 -18.49
CA TYR A 192 -9.26 -22.70 -17.06
C TYR A 192 -9.48 -23.99 -16.33
N ILE A 193 -10.64 -24.63 -16.52
CA ILE A 193 -10.96 -25.88 -15.84
C ILE A 193 -9.89 -26.92 -16.14
N THR A 194 -9.44 -26.98 -17.39
CA THR A 194 -8.45 -27.97 -17.86
C THR A 194 -6.99 -27.57 -17.64
N LYS A 195 -6.64 -26.27 -17.63
CA LYS A 195 -5.25 -25.80 -17.47
C LYS A 195 -4.98 -25.10 -16.15
N VAL A 196 -5.79 -24.12 -15.74
CA VAL A 196 -5.54 -23.26 -14.56
C VAL A 196 -6.05 -23.87 -13.25
N PHE A 197 -7.28 -24.37 -13.21
CA PHE A 197 -7.93 -24.99 -12.05
C PHE A 197 -7.78 -26.51 -12.00
N ALA A 198 -7.22 -27.13 -13.04
CA ALA A 198 -6.90 -28.56 -12.99
C ALA A 198 -6.06 -28.85 -11.74
N PRO A 199 -6.31 -29.93 -11.00
CA PRO A 199 -5.45 -30.29 -9.88
C PRO A 199 -4.01 -30.47 -10.37
N VAL A 200 -3.05 -30.05 -9.56
CA VAL A 200 -1.63 -30.23 -9.86
C VAL A 200 -0.92 -30.73 -8.62
N TYR A 201 0.07 -31.58 -8.83
CA TYR A 201 0.99 -31.97 -7.77
C TYR A 201 1.96 -30.82 -7.52
N VAL A 202 1.80 -30.18 -6.36
CA VAL A 202 2.78 -29.22 -5.84
C VAL A 202 4.04 -30.02 -5.50
N PRO A 203 5.25 -29.56 -5.88
CA PRO A 203 6.49 -30.26 -5.56
C PRO A 203 6.60 -30.57 -4.06
N LYS A 204 7.10 -31.77 -3.73
CA LYS A 204 7.21 -32.27 -2.35
C LYS A 204 7.99 -31.32 -1.43
N GLU A 205 8.96 -30.59 -1.98
CA GLU A 205 9.77 -29.61 -1.26
C GLU A 205 8.94 -28.49 -0.60
N TYR A 206 7.80 -28.07 -1.16
CA TYR A 206 6.93 -27.06 -0.53
C TYR A 206 6.31 -27.60 0.76
N TYR A 207 5.88 -28.86 0.73
CA TYR A 207 5.33 -29.53 1.90
C TYR A 207 6.40 -29.75 2.97
N GLU A 208 7.59 -30.21 2.57
CA GLU A 208 8.72 -30.35 3.49
C GLU A 208 9.12 -29.01 4.10
N LEU A 209 9.13 -27.94 3.30
CA LEU A 209 9.40 -26.59 3.77
C LEU A 209 8.33 -26.10 4.75
N SER A 210 7.05 -26.31 4.45
CA SER A 210 5.94 -25.94 5.35
C SER A 210 5.99 -26.64 6.71
N LYS A 211 6.65 -27.81 6.80
CA LYS A 211 6.90 -28.51 8.05
C LYS A 211 8.18 -28.05 8.76
N ALA A 212 9.19 -27.66 8.00
CA ALA A 212 10.48 -27.24 8.53
C ALA A 212 10.46 -25.78 9.05
N ILE A 213 9.59 -24.95 8.46
CA ILE A 213 9.33 -23.58 8.89
C ILE A 213 8.31 -23.60 10.02
N ASP A 214 8.67 -23.02 11.15
CA ASP A 214 7.73 -22.85 12.25
C ASP A 214 6.69 -21.75 11.94
N ASN A 215 5.56 -21.82 12.63
CA ASN A 215 4.46 -20.86 12.48
C ASN A 215 4.58 -19.66 13.42
N ILE A 216 5.67 -19.57 14.18
CA ILE A 216 5.91 -18.51 15.16
C ILE A 216 6.58 -17.33 14.46
N HIS A 217 7.68 -17.59 13.76
CA HIS A 217 8.51 -16.55 13.13
C HIS A 217 8.03 -16.14 11.74
N LYS A 218 8.55 -14.99 11.28
CA LYS A 218 8.20 -14.40 10.00
C LYS A 218 9.04 -14.95 8.84
N THR A 219 8.39 -15.05 7.69
CA THR A 219 8.94 -15.46 6.40
C THR A 219 8.86 -14.29 5.41
N LEU A 220 10.00 -13.95 4.82
CA LEU A 220 10.12 -12.93 3.79
C LEU A 220 10.21 -13.59 2.41
N TRP A 221 9.22 -13.34 1.56
CA TRP A 221 9.20 -13.81 0.18
C TRP A 221 9.81 -12.76 -0.76
N ILE A 222 10.85 -13.15 -1.52
CA ILE A 222 11.54 -12.31 -2.50
C ILE A 222 11.20 -12.79 -3.90
N TYR A 223 10.75 -11.86 -4.75
CA TYR A 223 10.41 -12.12 -6.13
C TYR A 223 11.54 -11.70 -7.09
N PRO A 224 11.65 -12.35 -8.25
CA PRO A 224 12.60 -11.94 -9.28
C PRO A 224 12.21 -10.58 -9.86
N THR A 225 13.18 -9.84 -10.36
CA THR A 225 12.96 -8.48 -10.90
C THR A 225 12.45 -8.49 -12.32
N ASN A 226 12.71 -9.57 -13.03
CA ASN A 226 12.10 -9.87 -14.30
C ASN A 226 11.77 -11.36 -14.35
N ALA A 227 10.59 -11.68 -14.86
CA ALA A 227 10.09 -13.03 -15.05
C ALA A 227 9.09 -13.04 -16.21
N TYR A 228 8.91 -14.20 -16.82
CA TYR A 228 7.97 -14.33 -17.93
C TYR A 228 6.52 -14.26 -17.42
N ASN A 229 5.74 -13.39 -18.05
CA ASN A 229 4.30 -13.27 -17.81
C ASN A 229 3.53 -13.96 -18.94
N ILE A 230 2.77 -15.00 -18.60
CA ILE A 230 1.92 -15.73 -19.55
C ILE A 230 0.48 -15.42 -19.15
N LEU A 231 -0.33 -14.81 -20.03
CA LEU A 231 -1.70 -14.36 -19.70
C LEU A 231 -1.70 -13.44 -18.46
N GLY A 232 -0.82 -12.42 -18.47
CA GLY A 232 -0.73 -11.40 -17.43
C GLY A 232 -0.38 -11.89 -16.02
N THR A 233 0.07 -13.13 -15.87
CA THR A 233 0.42 -13.71 -14.57
C THR A 233 1.71 -14.52 -14.65
N TRP A 234 2.53 -14.41 -13.60
CA TRP A 234 3.73 -15.22 -13.47
C TRP A 234 3.36 -16.71 -13.34
N ARG A 235 4.21 -17.56 -13.90
CA ARG A 235 4.03 -19.01 -13.93
C ARG A 235 5.06 -19.71 -13.08
N TYR A 236 4.71 -20.89 -12.59
CA TYR A 236 5.69 -21.75 -11.95
C TYR A 236 6.62 -22.38 -12.99
N SER A 237 7.91 -22.47 -12.69
CA SER A 237 8.91 -23.16 -13.51
C SER A 237 8.69 -24.68 -13.53
N TRP A 238 8.10 -25.22 -12.47
CA TRP A 238 7.68 -26.64 -12.41
C TRP A 238 6.33 -26.90 -13.07
N ASN A 239 5.56 -25.87 -13.41
CA ASN A 239 4.33 -25.99 -14.19
C ASN A 239 3.93 -24.65 -14.85
N GLU A 240 4.30 -24.50 -16.12
CA GLU A 240 4.06 -23.28 -16.89
C GLU A 240 2.57 -22.95 -17.09
N ASN A 241 1.68 -23.94 -16.94
CA ASN A 241 0.23 -23.74 -17.05
C ASN A 241 -0.40 -23.18 -15.75
N LYS A 242 0.37 -23.13 -14.66
CA LYS A 242 -0.13 -22.71 -13.34
C LYS A 242 0.33 -21.31 -12.97
N ALA A 243 -0.65 -20.46 -12.63
CA ALA A 243 -0.41 -19.16 -12.03
C ALA A 243 0.18 -19.32 -10.63
N ILE A 244 1.05 -18.38 -10.26
CA ILE A 244 1.49 -18.26 -8.88
C ILE A 244 0.30 -17.92 -7.99
N SER A 245 0.19 -18.63 -6.87
CA SER A 245 -0.84 -18.41 -5.87
C SER A 245 -0.23 -17.85 -4.60
N GLN A 246 -0.76 -16.73 -4.13
CA GLN A 246 -0.41 -16.16 -2.83
C GLN A 246 -0.86 -17.05 -1.66
N ILE A 247 -1.82 -17.97 -1.88
CA ILE A 247 -2.32 -18.88 -0.82
C ILE A 247 -1.19 -19.78 -0.30
N LEU A 248 -0.29 -20.22 -1.19
CA LEU A 248 0.87 -21.02 -0.79
C LEU A 248 1.80 -20.23 0.13
N GLU A 249 1.97 -18.93 -0.12
CA GLU A 249 2.80 -18.05 0.69
C GLU A 249 2.22 -17.87 2.09
N TYR A 250 0.91 -17.69 2.21
CA TYR A 250 0.21 -17.59 3.50
C TYR A 250 0.19 -18.90 4.29
N SER A 251 0.46 -20.03 3.64
CA SER A 251 0.56 -21.33 4.31
C SER A 251 1.93 -21.61 4.95
N ILE A 252 2.93 -20.76 4.69
CA ILE A 252 4.32 -20.98 5.11
C ILE A 252 4.78 -19.87 6.06
N GLY A 253 4.77 -20.18 7.35
CA GLY A 253 5.17 -19.24 8.41
C GLY A 253 4.30 -17.99 8.45
N SER A 254 4.59 -17.10 9.39
CA SER A 254 3.92 -15.80 9.43
C SER A 254 4.53 -14.88 8.36
N THR A 255 3.76 -14.05 7.65
CA THR A 255 4.32 -13.18 6.59
C THR A 255 3.88 -11.73 6.78
N TYR A 256 4.72 -10.78 6.36
CA TYR A 256 4.34 -9.37 6.32
C TYR A 256 3.61 -9.04 5.01
N PRO A 257 2.58 -8.16 5.06
CA PRO A 257 1.95 -7.61 3.87
C PRO A 257 2.95 -6.84 2.98
N ASN A 258 2.78 -6.96 1.67
CA ASN A 258 3.61 -6.25 0.68
C ASN A 258 3.38 -4.73 0.66
N VAL A 259 2.28 -4.25 1.25
CA VAL A 259 1.89 -2.83 1.26
C VAL A 259 2.70 -1.99 2.26
N ILE A 260 3.50 -2.62 3.11
CA ILE A 260 4.33 -1.92 4.10
C ILE A 260 5.61 -1.44 3.40
N GLU A 261 5.84 -0.12 3.36
CA GLU A 261 6.97 0.49 2.64
C GLU A 261 8.33 -0.08 3.06
N THR A 262 8.58 -0.24 4.36
CA THR A 262 9.82 -0.83 4.87
C THR A 262 10.00 -2.28 4.40
N ILE A 263 8.93 -3.08 4.38
CA ILE A 263 8.99 -4.47 3.93
C ILE A 263 9.23 -4.53 2.43
N LYS A 264 8.64 -3.61 1.67
CA LYS A 264 8.90 -3.47 0.24
C LYS A 264 10.36 -3.13 -0.03
N MET A 265 10.89 -2.11 0.66
CA MET A 265 12.31 -1.73 0.58
C MET A 265 13.24 -2.92 0.89
N ILE A 266 12.97 -3.68 1.97
CA ILE A 266 13.74 -4.88 2.37
C ILE A 266 13.66 -6.03 1.35
N LYS A 267 12.62 -6.09 0.52
CA LYS A 267 12.52 -7.10 -0.55
C LYS A 267 13.28 -6.70 -1.80
N GLU A 268 13.41 -5.40 -2.05
CA GLU A 268 14.09 -4.84 -3.21
C GLU A 268 15.57 -4.57 -2.96
N GLN A 269 15.95 -4.36 -1.70
CA GLN A 269 17.33 -4.15 -1.24
C GLN A 269 17.72 -5.17 -0.17
N GLU A 270 19.02 -5.41 0.01
CA GLU A 270 19.50 -6.31 1.07
C GLU A 270 19.37 -5.64 2.43
N ALA A 271 18.53 -6.20 3.32
CA ALA A 271 18.45 -5.73 4.71
C ALA A 271 19.58 -6.31 5.56
N PRO A 272 20.12 -5.56 6.53
CA PRO A 272 21.08 -6.10 7.49
C PRO A 272 20.40 -7.07 8.47
N GLN A 273 21.19 -7.98 9.04
CA GLN A 273 20.71 -9.03 9.95
C GLN A 273 19.93 -8.49 11.15
N ASN A 274 20.39 -7.39 11.75
CA ASN A 274 19.73 -6.77 12.90
C ASN A 274 18.29 -6.32 12.58
N LEU A 275 18.03 -5.86 11.35
CA LEU A 275 16.69 -5.47 10.92
C LEU A 275 15.78 -6.68 10.75
N LEU A 276 16.29 -7.77 10.17
CA LEU A 276 15.54 -9.03 10.11
C LEU A 276 15.22 -9.54 11.51
N ASN A 277 16.18 -9.49 12.44
CA ASN A 277 15.99 -9.89 13.83
C ASN A 277 14.90 -9.04 14.52
N ALA A 278 14.93 -7.72 14.34
CA ALA A 278 13.96 -6.79 14.93
C ALA A 278 12.53 -6.99 14.39
N LEU A 279 12.41 -7.44 13.14
CA LEU A 279 11.14 -7.73 12.48
C LEU A 279 10.69 -9.20 12.66
N ASP A 280 11.38 -9.97 13.48
CA ASP A 280 11.14 -11.40 13.69
C ASP A 280 11.21 -12.26 12.39
N ILE A 281 12.02 -11.83 11.42
CA ILE A 281 12.20 -12.53 10.13
C ILE A 281 13.30 -13.59 10.28
N ARG A 282 12.86 -14.85 10.31
CA ARG A 282 13.74 -16.02 10.38
C ARG A 282 14.06 -16.61 9.01
N TYR A 283 13.09 -16.60 8.10
CA TYR A 283 13.19 -17.26 6.81
C TYR A 283 13.10 -16.24 5.68
N VAL A 284 14.04 -16.31 4.74
CA VAL A 284 14.00 -15.53 3.50
C VAL A 284 13.93 -16.52 2.34
N ILE A 285 12.79 -16.54 1.62
CA ILE A 285 12.55 -17.47 0.52
C ILE A 285 12.61 -16.71 -0.80
N LYS A 286 13.60 -17.05 -1.64
CA LYS A 286 13.68 -16.55 -3.01
C LYS A 286 12.83 -17.43 -3.92
N ARG A 287 11.96 -16.78 -4.69
CA ARG A 287 11.02 -17.40 -5.62
C ARG A 287 11.67 -17.86 -6.94
N THR A 288 12.69 -18.72 -6.83
CA THR A 288 13.37 -19.33 -8.01
C THR A 288 12.46 -20.30 -8.77
N ASP A 289 11.26 -20.55 -8.24
CA ASP A 289 10.19 -21.38 -8.78
C ASP A 289 9.38 -20.63 -9.82
N ILE A 290 9.72 -19.38 -10.12
CA ILE A 290 9.04 -18.57 -11.12
C ILE A 290 9.72 -18.77 -12.48
N LEU A 291 8.92 -18.97 -13.51
CA LEU A 291 9.41 -19.17 -14.87
C LEU A 291 10.17 -17.92 -15.35
N GLY A 292 11.42 -18.11 -15.77
CA GLY A 292 12.31 -17.01 -16.15
C GLY A 292 12.94 -16.25 -14.98
N ALA A 293 12.88 -16.78 -13.75
CA ALA A 293 13.51 -16.18 -12.58
C ALA A 293 15.04 -16.31 -12.58
N SER A 294 15.72 -15.62 -13.49
CA SER A 294 17.18 -15.53 -13.55
C SER A 294 17.74 -14.30 -12.84
N GLY A 295 16.96 -13.23 -12.68
CA GLY A 295 17.40 -11.96 -12.11
C GLY A 295 16.79 -11.66 -10.74
N PHE A 296 17.44 -12.06 -9.65
CA PHE A 296 17.14 -11.52 -8.32
C PHE A 296 18.02 -10.31 -8.05
N LYS A 297 17.41 -9.16 -7.69
CA LYS A 297 18.16 -7.96 -7.29
C LYS A 297 18.90 -8.17 -5.97
N VAL A 298 18.32 -8.93 -5.05
CA VAL A 298 18.82 -9.06 -3.67
C VAL A 298 19.50 -10.40 -3.43
N ASN A 299 20.70 -10.35 -2.85
CA ASN A 299 21.45 -11.54 -2.48
C ASN A 299 21.96 -11.51 -1.03
N TYR A 300 21.16 -12.07 -0.11
CA TYR A 300 21.49 -12.29 1.29
C TYR A 300 22.66 -13.28 1.49
N SER A 301 23.87 -12.85 1.17
CA SER A 301 25.08 -13.68 1.12
C SER A 301 25.56 -14.14 2.50
N TRP A 302 25.21 -13.39 3.54
CA TRP A 302 25.54 -13.69 4.95
C TRP A 302 24.54 -14.65 5.61
N LEU A 303 23.40 -14.95 4.96
CA LEU A 303 22.47 -15.97 5.43
C LEU A 303 22.89 -17.37 4.94
N ASN A 304 22.54 -18.39 5.73
CA ASN A 304 22.73 -19.77 5.29
C ASN A 304 21.63 -20.15 4.29
N CYS A 305 21.94 -20.09 3.00
CA CYS A 305 21.01 -20.37 1.92
C CYS A 305 21.16 -21.80 1.39
N THR A 306 20.07 -22.57 1.45
CA THR A 306 19.95 -23.88 0.82
C THR A 306 19.14 -23.73 -0.47
N LYS A 307 19.73 -24.11 -1.60
CA LYS A 307 19.04 -24.19 -2.89
C LYS A 307 18.35 -25.55 -3.02
N TYR A 308 17.02 -25.52 -3.07
CA TYR A 308 16.17 -26.66 -3.42
C TYR A 308 15.95 -26.71 -4.94
N THR A 309 15.09 -27.61 -5.41
CA THR A 309 14.83 -27.80 -6.84
C THR A 309 14.21 -26.55 -7.45
N TYR A 310 13.20 -25.98 -6.79
CA TYR A 310 12.51 -24.79 -7.26
C TYR A 310 12.65 -23.60 -6.33
N LEU A 311 12.91 -23.76 -5.03
CA LEU A 311 13.07 -22.65 -4.09
C LEU A 311 14.50 -22.46 -3.61
N THR A 312 14.86 -21.25 -3.21
CA THR A 312 16.08 -21.01 -2.40
C THR A 312 15.66 -20.47 -1.04
N VAL A 313 16.02 -21.17 0.02
CA VAL A 313 15.62 -20.84 1.40
C VAL A 313 16.86 -20.41 2.17
N CYS A 314 16.85 -19.17 2.64
CA CYS A 314 17.90 -18.61 3.46
C CYS A 314 17.40 -18.51 4.90
N VAL A 315 18.17 -19.06 5.85
CA VAL A 315 17.79 -19.12 7.26
C VAL A 315 18.66 -18.16 8.06
N ASN A 316 18.01 -17.25 8.79
CA ASN A 316 18.62 -16.43 9.80
C ASN A 316 18.78 -17.26 11.09
N ARG A 317 20.03 -17.55 11.46
CA ARG A 317 20.33 -18.46 12.58
C ARG A 317 20.23 -17.79 13.94
N ASP A 318 20.35 -16.47 13.99
CA ASP A 318 20.10 -15.71 15.21
C ASP A 318 18.62 -15.84 15.49
N ALA A 319 18.26 -16.64 16.50
CA ALA A 319 16.87 -16.96 16.86
C ALA A 319 16.12 -15.64 17.11
N PRO A 320 15.32 -15.15 16.14
CA PRO A 320 14.66 -13.88 16.32
C PRO A 320 13.56 -14.06 17.36
N SER A 321 13.14 -12.98 17.99
CA SER A 321 12.09 -13.02 19.01
C SER A 321 10.99 -12.05 18.61
N PRO A 322 9.71 -12.43 18.74
CA PRO A 322 8.59 -11.52 18.50
C PRO A 322 8.57 -10.34 19.48
N PHE A 323 9.29 -10.46 20.60
CA PHE A 323 9.40 -9.43 21.62
C PHE A 323 10.85 -9.06 21.90
N SER A 324 11.10 -7.77 22.10
CA SER A 324 12.35 -7.23 22.64
C SER A 324 12.04 -6.00 23.49
N ALA A 325 12.85 -5.74 24.51
CA ALA A 325 12.68 -4.60 25.40
C ALA A 325 13.87 -3.66 25.27
N TYR A 326 13.58 -2.40 24.96
CA TYR A 326 14.59 -1.35 24.77
C TYR A 326 14.36 -0.22 25.78
N ASP A 327 15.43 0.39 26.26
CA ASP A 327 15.37 1.58 27.11
C ASP A 327 14.92 2.83 26.36
N THR A 328 15.04 2.82 25.03
CA THR A 328 14.71 3.95 24.18
C THR A 328 14.52 3.55 22.70
N GLY A 329 14.27 4.54 21.85
CA GLY A 329 14.14 4.39 20.40
C GLY A 329 14.59 5.65 19.66
N VAL A 330 14.48 5.60 18.33
CA VAL A 330 14.87 6.65 17.40
C VAL A 330 13.64 7.24 16.72
N PHE A 331 13.49 8.55 16.79
CA PHE A 331 12.52 9.26 15.98
C PHE A 331 13.09 9.53 14.58
N ALA A 332 12.40 9.08 13.53
CA ALA A 332 12.81 9.21 12.13
C ALA A 332 11.60 9.46 11.23
N TYR A 333 11.60 10.60 10.51
CA TYR A 333 10.38 11.14 9.89
C TYR A 333 10.36 11.16 8.35
N ASP A 334 11.48 10.95 7.66
CA ASP A 334 11.56 11.25 6.22
C ASP A 334 12.11 10.14 5.30
N ASP A 335 12.97 9.24 5.79
CA ASP A 335 13.81 8.41 4.91
C ASP A 335 14.04 6.99 5.44
N LEU A 336 13.51 6.00 4.71
CA LEU A 336 13.65 4.58 5.04
C LEU A 336 15.06 4.02 4.72
N GLU A 337 15.79 4.60 3.77
CA GLU A 337 17.18 4.20 3.45
C GLU A 337 18.10 4.50 4.64
N LYS A 338 17.86 5.64 5.32
CA LYS A 338 18.56 6.00 6.55
C LYS A 338 18.25 5.03 7.69
N LEU A 339 17.03 4.51 7.77
CA LEU A 339 16.67 3.44 8.73
C LEU A 339 17.43 2.15 8.45
N SER A 340 17.52 1.75 7.17
CA SER A 340 18.33 0.60 6.76
C SER A 340 19.79 0.79 7.15
N SER A 341 20.35 1.97 6.91
CA SER A 341 21.73 2.32 7.28
C SER A 341 21.97 2.26 8.80
N LEU A 342 21.03 2.78 9.61
CA LEU A 342 21.06 2.67 11.07
C LEU A 342 21.03 1.22 11.55
N SER A 343 20.19 0.40 10.92
CA SER A 343 20.02 -1.00 11.30
C SER A 343 21.26 -1.86 11.06
N LYS A 344 22.22 -1.41 10.22
CA LYS A 344 23.53 -2.08 10.09
C LYS A 344 24.29 -2.14 11.43
N TYR A 345 24.10 -1.14 12.31
CA TYR A 345 24.88 -1.00 13.55
C TYR A 345 24.11 -1.37 14.82
N SER A 346 22.78 -1.25 14.82
CA SER A 346 21.95 -1.53 16.00
C SER A 346 20.55 -1.99 15.60
N SER A 347 19.92 -2.81 16.44
CA SER A 347 18.49 -3.16 16.32
C SER A 347 17.60 -2.17 17.08
N ILE A 348 18.06 -0.96 17.39
CA ILE A 348 17.26 0.03 18.11
C ILE A 348 15.93 0.34 17.37
N PRO A 349 14.79 0.37 18.07
CA PRO A 349 13.50 0.70 17.48
C PRO A 349 13.48 2.08 16.85
N THR A 350 12.89 2.17 15.66
CA THR A 350 12.72 3.45 14.95
C THR A 350 11.24 3.74 14.77
N THR A 351 10.81 4.99 14.88
CA THR A 351 9.41 5.36 14.66
C THR A 351 9.32 6.74 14.02
N SER A 352 8.31 6.93 13.18
CA SER A 352 7.93 8.24 12.68
C SER A 352 6.95 8.95 13.61
N THR A 353 6.48 8.32 14.68
CA THR A 353 5.61 9.00 15.64
C THR A 353 6.42 9.82 16.63
N TRP A 354 6.04 11.07 16.80
CA TRP A 354 6.66 11.97 17.75
C TRP A 354 6.35 11.52 19.19
N ASP A 355 7.39 11.17 19.94
CA ASP A 355 7.25 10.73 21.34
C ASP A 355 8.38 11.30 22.20
N ASN A 356 7.99 11.98 23.28
CA ASN A 356 8.91 12.64 24.20
C ASN A 356 9.80 11.67 25.01
N ARG A 357 9.63 10.36 24.85
CA ARG A 357 10.38 9.33 25.58
C ARG A 357 11.54 8.75 24.74
N LEU A 358 11.57 9.05 23.44
CA LEU A 358 12.65 8.65 22.54
C LEU A 358 13.91 9.47 22.81
N GLY A 359 15.06 8.80 22.86
CA GLY A 359 16.35 9.38 23.21
C GLY A 359 17.15 9.85 22.00
N TYR A 360 16.84 9.33 20.81
CA TYR A 360 17.55 9.64 19.58
C TYR A 360 16.63 10.29 18.54
N VAL A 361 17.21 11.17 17.73
CA VAL A 361 16.54 11.82 16.61
C VAL A 361 17.40 11.67 15.37
N LEU A 362 16.86 10.99 14.36
CA LEU A 362 17.40 11.05 13.01
C LEU A 362 17.00 12.41 12.43
N PHE A 363 17.97 13.30 12.29
CA PHE A 363 17.76 14.68 11.90
C PHE A 363 18.34 14.94 10.51
N ASP A 364 17.63 15.76 9.73
CA ASP A 364 18.09 16.22 8.44
C ASP A 364 18.23 17.75 8.41
N GLU A 365 17.10 18.45 8.48
CA GLU A 365 17.01 19.91 8.44
C GLU A 365 15.92 20.38 9.42
N LEU A 366 16.13 21.53 10.07
CA LEU A 366 15.20 22.05 11.08
C LEU A 366 13.85 22.41 10.45
N LEU A 367 13.87 22.99 9.25
CA LEU A 367 12.66 23.34 8.50
C LEU A 367 11.82 22.09 8.20
N SER A 368 12.45 21.00 7.75
CA SER A 368 11.78 19.74 7.44
C SER A 368 11.08 19.16 8.67
N LEU A 369 11.75 19.16 9.83
CA LEU A 369 11.15 18.69 11.07
C LEU A 369 9.97 19.56 11.53
N LYS A 370 10.11 20.89 11.49
CA LYS A 370 9.03 21.83 11.83
C LYS A 370 7.80 21.58 10.95
N LEU A 371 8.00 21.51 9.63
CA LEU A 371 6.92 21.32 8.68
C LEU A 371 6.29 19.93 8.80
N TYR A 372 7.08 18.89 9.06
CA TYR A 372 6.59 17.56 9.39
C TYR A 372 5.61 17.59 10.58
N LEU A 373 5.98 18.25 11.68
CA LEU A 373 5.10 18.35 12.85
C LEU A 373 3.84 19.15 12.58
N LEU A 374 3.92 20.25 11.82
CA LEU A 374 2.73 21.00 11.41
C LEU A 374 1.77 20.14 10.58
N VAL A 375 2.32 19.28 9.72
CA VAL A 375 1.56 18.34 8.90
C VAL A 375 0.88 17.28 9.77
N MET A 376 1.62 16.67 10.69
CA MET A 376 1.11 15.57 11.53
C MET A 376 0.15 16.03 12.63
N ASN A 377 0.42 17.16 13.28
CA ASN A 377 -0.45 17.72 14.32
C ASN A 377 -1.70 18.42 13.75
N ARG A 378 -1.78 18.59 12.41
CA ARG A 378 -2.87 19.30 11.70
C ARG A 378 -3.15 20.70 12.25
N SER A 379 -2.11 21.35 12.78
CA SER A 379 -2.21 22.69 13.34
C SER A 379 -2.28 23.75 12.24
N ALA A 380 -1.65 23.50 11.09
CA ALA A 380 -1.65 24.37 9.90
C ALA A 380 -2.69 23.93 8.84
N ILE A 381 -2.89 24.78 7.82
CA ILE A 381 -3.65 24.38 6.64
C ILE A 381 -2.74 23.47 5.79
N VAL A 382 -3.08 22.20 5.72
CA VAL A 382 -2.35 21.18 4.94
C VAL A 382 -3.15 20.84 3.70
N ILE A 383 -2.61 21.16 2.54
CA ILE A 383 -3.17 20.81 1.24
C ILE A 383 -2.46 19.54 0.75
N LYS A 384 -3.27 18.56 0.35
CA LYS A 384 -2.81 17.28 -0.23
C LYS A 384 -3.15 17.29 -1.73
N PRO A 385 -2.20 17.66 -2.62
CA PRO A 385 -2.46 17.74 -4.06
C PRO A 385 -2.99 16.44 -4.67
N VAL A 386 -2.64 15.29 -4.07
CA VAL A 386 -3.14 13.96 -4.49
C VAL A 386 -4.66 13.87 -4.53
N LEU A 387 -5.38 14.63 -3.71
CA LEU A 387 -6.84 14.62 -3.65
C LEU A 387 -7.50 15.35 -4.84
N PHE A 388 -6.71 16.11 -5.60
CA PHE A 388 -7.19 16.93 -6.72
C PHE A 388 -6.81 16.34 -8.09
N SER A 389 -5.89 15.37 -8.13
CA SER A 389 -5.65 14.57 -9.34
C SER A 389 -6.48 13.29 -9.32
N TYR A 390 -7.07 12.97 -10.48
CA TYR A 390 -7.84 11.75 -10.70
C TYR A 390 -7.22 10.83 -11.76
N ARG A 391 -6.06 11.22 -12.30
CA ARG A 391 -5.39 10.54 -13.42
C ARG A 391 -4.19 9.75 -12.91
N TYR A 392 -3.80 8.74 -13.67
CA TYR A 392 -2.65 7.89 -13.35
C TYR A 392 -1.55 7.87 -14.43
N ASN A 393 -1.75 8.62 -15.52
CA ASN A 393 -0.76 8.73 -16.59
C ASN A 393 0.00 10.07 -16.50
N ALA A 394 1.23 9.99 -15.99
CA ALA A 394 2.12 11.13 -15.78
C ALA A 394 2.56 11.83 -17.08
N GLU A 395 2.52 11.13 -18.21
CA GLU A 395 2.91 11.67 -19.53
C GLU A 395 1.82 12.56 -20.15
N GLN A 396 0.59 12.49 -19.65
CA GLN A 396 -0.56 13.24 -20.17
C GLN A 396 -1.10 14.28 -19.19
N ALA A 397 -0.88 14.10 -17.89
CA ALA A 397 -1.38 15.01 -16.85
C ALA A 397 -0.66 14.79 -15.52
N TRP A 398 -1.01 15.63 -14.53
CA TRP A 398 -0.74 15.36 -13.13
C TRP A 398 -1.34 14.02 -12.72
N SER A 399 -0.48 13.04 -12.50
CA SER A 399 -0.79 11.70 -12.04
C SER A 399 -0.66 11.62 -10.52
N LYS A 400 -1.49 10.82 -9.85
CA LYS A 400 -1.32 10.53 -8.42
C LYS A 400 -0.52 9.26 -8.19
N ALA A 401 0.26 9.25 -7.11
CA ALA A 401 1.00 8.10 -6.64
C ALA A 401 1.15 8.09 -5.12
N TRP A 402 1.63 6.97 -4.59
CA TRP A 402 2.00 6.80 -3.20
C TRP A 402 3.33 6.06 -3.10
N ALA A 403 4.09 6.31 -2.03
CA ALA A 403 5.33 5.58 -1.76
C ALA A 403 5.07 4.07 -1.48
N THR A 404 3.84 3.67 -1.12
CA THR A 404 3.44 2.26 -1.01
C THR A 404 3.22 1.55 -2.36
N ASP A 405 3.19 2.30 -3.46
CA ASP A 405 2.91 1.81 -4.82
C ASP A 405 1.68 0.90 -4.91
N PRO A 406 0.48 1.40 -4.54
CA PRO A 406 -0.73 0.66 -4.81
C PRO A 406 -0.96 0.61 -6.32
N LEU A 407 -1.68 -0.42 -6.76
CA LEU A 407 -1.92 -0.67 -8.18
C LEU A 407 -2.38 0.60 -8.92
N HIS A 408 -1.69 0.93 -10.01
CA HIS A 408 -1.88 2.12 -10.86
C HIS A 408 -1.37 3.46 -10.28
N ALA A 409 -1.01 3.50 -9.01
CA ALA A 409 -0.48 4.70 -8.35
C ALA A 409 1.00 4.52 -7.96
N ASP A 410 1.72 3.86 -8.85
CA ASP A 410 3.11 3.44 -8.66
C ASP A 410 4.05 4.66 -8.76
N TRP A 411 4.85 4.88 -7.72
CA TRP A 411 5.94 5.83 -7.63
C TRP A 411 7.29 5.19 -7.95
N HIS A 412 7.73 4.20 -7.16
CA HIS A 412 9.05 3.60 -7.30
C HIS A 412 9.23 2.84 -8.62
N PRO A 413 8.25 2.05 -9.11
CA PRO A 413 8.35 1.42 -10.42
C PRO A 413 8.53 2.45 -11.55
N TYR A 414 7.84 3.60 -11.49
CA TYR A 414 7.98 4.66 -12.48
C TYR A 414 9.38 5.26 -12.44
N LEU A 415 9.88 5.65 -11.26
CA LEU A 415 11.22 6.20 -11.10
C LEU A 415 12.32 5.23 -11.56
N SER A 416 12.15 3.92 -11.31
CA SER A 416 13.11 2.90 -11.74
C SER A 416 13.25 2.84 -13.26
N THR A 417 12.22 3.16 -14.05
CA THR A 417 12.33 3.24 -15.52
C THR A 417 13.24 4.38 -15.99
N LEU A 418 13.41 5.38 -15.13
CA LEU A 418 14.23 6.57 -15.36
C LEU A 418 15.63 6.45 -14.73
N GLY A 419 15.95 5.31 -14.09
CA GLY A 419 17.19 5.13 -13.34
C GLY A 419 17.26 5.95 -12.06
N ILE A 420 16.11 6.38 -11.53
CA ILE A 420 16.00 7.14 -10.28
C ILE A 420 15.57 6.19 -9.16
N GLU A 421 16.27 6.26 -8.03
CA GLU A 421 15.87 5.59 -6.79
C GLU A 421 15.52 6.64 -5.73
N ASN A 422 14.48 6.39 -4.94
CA ASN A 422 14.05 7.25 -3.85
C ASN A 422 13.20 6.44 -2.86
N TRP A 423 13.60 6.34 -1.59
CA TRP A 423 12.84 5.64 -0.53
C TRP A 423 12.37 6.60 0.57
N GLN A 424 12.17 7.86 0.21
CA GLN A 424 11.64 8.87 1.13
C GLN A 424 10.13 8.74 1.24
N THR A 425 9.63 8.93 2.44
CA THR A 425 8.20 8.78 2.71
C THR A 425 7.39 9.92 2.07
N ASP A 426 6.15 9.63 1.68
CA ASP A 426 5.15 10.63 1.29
C ASP A 426 4.32 11.13 2.48
N TYR A 427 4.77 10.83 3.71
CA TYR A 427 4.06 11.01 4.98
C TYR A 427 2.72 10.26 5.11
N GLY A 428 2.48 9.26 4.25
CA GLY A 428 1.17 8.61 4.12
C GLY A 428 0.11 9.53 3.50
N LEU A 429 0.54 10.65 2.88
CA LEU A 429 -0.35 11.68 2.34
C LEU A 429 -0.53 11.60 0.83
N GLY A 430 0.22 10.71 0.15
CA GLY A 430 0.26 10.61 -1.29
C GLY A 430 1.00 11.78 -1.95
N LEU A 431 1.22 11.67 -3.25
CA LEU A 431 1.87 12.70 -4.05
C LEU A 431 1.24 12.76 -5.45
N ILE A 432 1.50 13.86 -6.15
CA ILE A 432 1.24 13.95 -7.59
C ILE A 432 2.54 14.14 -8.34
N PHE A 433 2.61 13.65 -9.57
CA PHE A 433 3.76 13.81 -10.44
C PHE A 433 3.36 13.86 -11.92
N THR A 434 4.19 14.47 -12.75
CA THR A 434 3.98 14.52 -14.20
C THR A 434 5.27 14.82 -14.95
N THR A 435 5.36 14.30 -16.18
CA THR A 435 6.34 14.70 -17.20
C THR A 435 5.71 15.48 -18.35
N ALA A 436 4.37 15.57 -18.38
CA ALA A 436 3.62 16.25 -19.42
C ALA A 436 3.87 17.77 -19.37
N GLU A 437 4.32 18.36 -20.47
CA GLU A 437 4.57 19.80 -20.52
C GLU A 437 3.27 20.61 -20.68
N GLY A 438 3.18 21.75 -20.01
CA GLY A 438 2.06 22.69 -20.12
C GLY A 438 0.80 22.33 -19.32
N VAL A 439 0.73 21.14 -18.70
CA VAL A 439 -0.45 20.70 -17.93
C VAL A 439 -0.57 21.46 -16.62
N SER A 440 -1.80 21.80 -16.25
CA SER A 440 -2.10 22.57 -15.03
C SER A 440 -3.11 21.84 -14.16
N LEU A 441 -2.93 21.91 -12.83
CA LEU A 441 -3.84 21.37 -11.84
C LEU A 441 -4.29 22.48 -10.88
N PRO A 442 -5.55 22.94 -10.96
CA PRO A 442 -6.12 23.88 -10.01
C PRO A 442 -6.56 23.14 -8.73
N ILE A 443 -6.18 23.69 -7.58
CA ILE A 443 -6.43 23.15 -6.25
C ILE A 443 -7.18 24.20 -5.45
N LYS A 444 -8.47 23.94 -5.18
CA LYS A 444 -9.30 24.84 -4.37
C LYS A 444 -9.12 24.52 -2.90
N PHE A 445 -8.94 25.56 -2.08
CA PHE A 445 -8.85 25.42 -0.63
C PHE A 445 -9.57 26.57 0.08
N GLN A 446 -9.88 26.38 1.36
CA GLN A 446 -10.63 27.33 2.16
C GLN A 446 -9.75 27.91 3.27
N VAL A 447 -9.79 29.23 3.42
CA VAL A 447 -9.15 29.97 4.49
C VAL A 447 -10.22 30.45 5.47
N LYS A 448 -10.16 30.00 6.72
CA LYS A 448 -11.19 30.30 7.74
C LYS A 448 -11.17 31.75 8.24
N ARG A 449 -10.00 32.37 8.27
CA ARG A 449 -9.79 33.71 8.83
C ARG A 449 -8.83 34.48 7.92
N THR A 450 -9.22 35.69 7.53
CA THR A 450 -8.32 36.61 6.83
C THR A 450 -7.04 36.79 7.64
N GLY A 451 -5.88 36.68 6.99
CA GLY A 451 -4.61 36.81 7.67
C GLY A 451 -3.39 36.49 6.81
N GLY A 452 -2.23 36.59 7.44
CA GLY A 452 -0.94 36.30 6.86
C GLY A 452 -0.54 34.83 6.98
N TYR A 453 -0.12 34.25 5.87
CA TYR A 453 0.30 32.86 5.77
C TYR A 453 1.66 32.75 5.07
N TYR A 454 2.59 32.04 5.71
CA TYR A 454 3.78 31.53 5.08
C TYR A 454 3.43 30.24 4.35
N VAL A 455 3.76 30.18 3.06
CA VAL A 455 3.43 29.03 2.21
C VAL A 455 4.69 28.24 1.91
N PHE A 456 4.63 26.94 2.17
CA PHE A 456 5.68 25.98 1.89
C PHE A 456 5.16 24.86 1.00
N VAL A 457 6.01 24.35 0.12
CA VAL A 457 5.71 23.19 -0.73
C VAL A 457 6.80 22.14 -0.58
N ARG A 458 6.41 20.88 -0.41
CA ARG A 458 7.31 19.73 -0.48
C ARG A 458 7.26 19.17 -1.90
N LEU A 459 8.36 19.32 -2.63
CA LEU A 459 8.48 18.91 -4.03
C LEU A 459 9.69 18.00 -4.23
N PHE A 460 9.67 17.21 -5.30
CA PHE A 460 10.74 16.28 -5.64
C PHE A 460 11.74 16.95 -6.58
N GLU A 461 12.91 17.29 -6.04
CA GLU A 461 14.06 17.69 -6.85
C GLU A 461 14.77 16.45 -7.37
N ASN A 462 15.09 16.43 -8.65
CA ASN A 462 15.66 15.25 -9.30
C ASN A 462 16.44 15.57 -10.57
N GLN A 463 17.24 14.61 -11.04
CA GLN A 463 18.09 14.76 -12.22
C GLN A 463 17.31 15.01 -13.52
N MET A 464 16.09 14.48 -13.61
CA MET A 464 15.17 14.71 -14.73
C MET A 464 14.16 15.84 -14.45
N GLY A 465 14.38 16.60 -13.38
CA GLY A 465 13.56 17.73 -13.01
C GLY A 465 13.63 18.83 -14.07
N GLY A 466 12.73 19.78 -13.98
CA GLY A 466 12.66 20.91 -14.89
C GLY A 466 12.11 22.13 -14.18
N GLN A 467 10.95 22.60 -14.59
CA GLN A 467 10.35 23.81 -14.02
C GLN A 467 8.90 23.59 -13.65
N LEU A 468 8.56 23.97 -12.42
CA LEU A 468 7.22 23.96 -11.88
C LEU A 468 6.79 25.40 -11.62
N GLN A 469 5.62 25.77 -12.13
CA GLN A 469 4.99 27.04 -11.83
C GLN A 469 3.84 26.83 -10.84
N ILE A 470 3.84 27.63 -9.78
CA ILE A 470 2.82 27.62 -8.73
C ILE A 470 2.19 29.02 -8.71
N SER A 471 0.89 29.09 -9.00
CA SER A 471 0.10 30.31 -8.84
C SER A 471 -0.75 30.20 -7.60
N ILE A 472 -0.72 31.19 -6.72
CA ILE A 472 -1.67 31.30 -5.60
C ILE A 472 -2.44 32.60 -5.83
N ASP A 473 -3.72 32.45 -6.14
CA ASP A 473 -4.55 33.52 -6.70
C ASP A 473 -3.83 34.20 -7.89
N ASN A 474 -3.45 35.48 -7.78
CA ASN A 474 -2.81 36.24 -8.85
C ASN A 474 -1.27 36.25 -8.81
N LYS A 475 -0.64 35.62 -7.81
CA LYS A 475 0.82 35.63 -7.65
C LYS A 475 1.41 34.33 -8.17
N VAL A 476 2.28 34.46 -9.17
CA VAL A 476 2.93 33.34 -9.86
C VAL A 476 4.37 33.21 -9.38
N ILE A 477 4.78 31.99 -9.06
CA ILE A 477 6.14 31.62 -8.65
C ILE A 477 6.60 30.48 -9.54
N THR A 478 7.81 30.59 -10.09
CA THR A 478 8.43 29.53 -10.88
C THR A 478 9.61 28.95 -10.11
N ILE A 479 9.66 27.63 -9.98
CA ILE A 479 10.66 26.88 -9.23
C ILE A 479 11.37 25.93 -10.18
N ASN A 480 12.70 25.88 -10.10
CA ASN A 480 13.49 24.88 -10.80
C ASN A 480 13.60 23.63 -9.93
N THR A 481 13.31 22.46 -10.50
CA THR A 481 13.34 21.16 -9.81
C THR A 481 14.45 20.25 -10.30
N THR A 482 15.22 20.67 -11.30
CA THR A 482 16.44 19.99 -11.72
C THR A 482 17.49 20.06 -10.61
N ASN A 483 17.98 18.91 -10.14
CA ASN A 483 19.02 18.81 -9.11
C ASN A 483 19.91 17.58 -9.36
N GLN A 484 21.16 17.59 -8.87
CA GLN A 484 22.05 16.41 -8.93
C GLN A 484 21.51 15.25 -8.08
N LEU A 485 20.83 15.58 -6.98
CA LEU A 485 20.26 14.61 -6.04
C LEU A 485 18.77 14.39 -6.34
N ASN A 486 18.28 13.17 -6.05
CA ASN A 486 16.88 12.78 -6.23
C ASN A 486 16.18 12.71 -4.86
N ARG A 487 15.59 13.81 -4.41
CA ARG A 487 14.99 13.89 -3.07
C ARG A 487 13.82 14.87 -2.96
N PHE A 488 12.93 14.60 -2.02
CA PHE A 488 11.94 15.57 -1.56
C PHE A 488 12.61 16.67 -0.74
N VAL A 489 12.27 17.91 -1.05
CA VAL A 489 12.72 19.10 -0.33
C VAL A 489 11.56 20.05 -0.05
N TRP A 490 11.64 20.75 1.07
CA TRP A 490 10.72 21.84 1.38
C TRP A 490 11.22 23.15 0.76
N LYS A 491 10.34 23.84 0.04
CA LYS A 491 10.59 25.18 -0.51
C LYS A 491 9.62 26.18 0.09
N TYR A 492 10.16 27.31 0.53
CA TYR A 492 9.38 28.47 0.92
C TYR A 492 8.94 29.25 -0.32
N LEU A 493 7.64 29.42 -0.51
CA LEU A 493 7.05 30.14 -1.63
C LEU A 493 6.90 31.64 -1.35
N GLY A 494 6.82 32.02 -0.08
CA GLY A 494 6.62 33.40 0.33
C GLY A 494 5.53 33.57 1.36
N TYR A 495 5.35 34.83 1.74
CA TYR A 495 4.29 35.28 2.63
C TYR A 495 3.13 35.84 1.80
N PHE A 496 1.91 35.44 2.16
CA PHE A 496 0.67 35.77 1.45
C PHE A 496 -0.37 36.25 2.45
N ASN A 497 -0.97 37.41 2.18
CA ASN A 497 -2.15 37.86 2.90
C ASN A 497 -3.38 37.30 2.16
N LEU A 498 -4.05 36.33 2.76
CA LEU A 498 -5.22 35.66 2.20
C LEU A 498 -6.47 36.14 2.93
N GLU A 499 -7.54 36.39 2.17
CA GLU A 499 -8.86 36.73 2.71
C GLU A 499 -9.56 35.48 3.28
N GLY A 500 -10.61 35.69 4.07
CA GLY A 500 -11.48 34.60 4.49
C GLY A 500 -12.33 34.14 3.31
N GLY A 501 -12.23 32.87 2.93
CA GLY A 501 -13.02 32.30 1.84
C GLY A 501 -12.26 31.30 0.98
N SER A 502 -12.71 31.19 -0.28
CA SER A 502 -12.20 30.22 -1.24
C SER A 502 -11.03 30.79 -2.03
N HIS A 503 -9.92 30.05 -2.05
CA HIS A 503 -8.72 30.38 -2.80
C HIS A 503 -8.36 29.25 -3.75
N THR A 504 -7.51 29.54 -4.74
CA THR A 504 -7.03 28.54 -5.70
C THR A 504 -5.50 28.56 -5.80
N ILE A 505 -4.88 27.40 -5.66
CA ILE A 505 -3.48 27.16 -6.04
C ILE A 505 -3.46 26.41 -7.36
N THR A 506 -2.76 26.92 -8.37
CA THR A 506 -2.58 26.24 -9.65
C THR A 506 -1.15 25.74 -9.79
N LEU A 507 -0.98 24.43 -9.96
CA LEU A 507 0.30 23.79 -10.26
C LEU A 507 0.41 23.55 -11.76
N LYS A 508 1.31 24.26 -12.44
CA LYS A 508 1.57 24.11 -13.87
C LYS A 508 2.94 23.50 -14.10
N ASN A 509 2.99 22.33 -14.73
CA ASN A 509 4.24 21.75 -15.16
C ASN A 509 4.72 22.50 -16.41
N ILE A 510 5.84 23.22 -16.32
CA ILE A 510 6.42 23.87 -17.49
C ILE A 510 7.19 22.84 -18.31
N LYS A 511 8.07 22.07 -17.67
CA LYS A 511 8.89 21.03 -18.30
C LYS A 511 9.50 20.08 -17.27
N GLY A 512 9.92 18.90 -17.72
CA GLY A 512 10.62 17.89 -16.92
C GLY A 512 9.72 17.13 -15.95
N LEU A 513 10.32 16.21 -15.20
CA LEU A 513 9.66 15.41 -14.16
C LEU A 513 9.48 16.26 -12.90
N ASN A 514 8.24 16.63 -12.62
CA ASN A 514 7.89 17.36 -11.40
C ASN A 514 6.95 16.52 -10.53
N ALA A 515 7.26 16.45 -9.23
CA ALA A 515 6.36 15.84 -8.25
C ALA A 515 6.17 16.76 -7.04
N VAL A 516 4.95 16.76 -6.49
CA VAL A 516 4.54 17.56 -5.34
C VAL A 516 3.82 16.65 -4.35
N ASN A 517 4.30 16.61 -3.12
CA ASN A 517 3.74 15.78 -2.06
C ASN A 517 2.71 16.55 -1.23
N VAL A 518 3.09 17.70 -0.66
CA VAL A 518 2.23 18.49 0.25
C VAL A 518 2.51 19.97 0.12
N ILE A 519 1.48 20.80 0.36
CA ILE A 519 1.60 22.25 0.52
C ILE A 519 1.08 22.63 1.91
N VAL A 520 1.84 23.45 2.65
CA VAL A 520 1.49 23.90 4.01
C VAL A 520 1.36 25.41 4.01
N LEU A 521 0.27 25.91 4.59
CA LEU A 521 0.09 27.32 4.91
C LEU A 521 0.02 27.48 6.42
N ALA A 522 1.02 28.17 6.98
CA ALA A 522 1.17 28.38 8.40
C ALA A 522 1.26 29.86 8.74
N THR A 523 0.65 30.25 9.86
CA THR A 523 0.78 31.59 10.43
C THR A 523 2.12 31.74 11.16
N ASP A 524 2.57 32.98 11.36
CA ASP A 524 3.77 33.29 12.16
C ASP A 524 3.72 32.64 13.56
N ARG A 525 2.56 32.70 14.20
CA ARG A 525 2.32 32.09 15.51
C ARG A 525 2.57 30.58 15.49
N GLN A 526 2.00 29.86 14.52
CA GLN A 526 2.16 28.41 14.40
C GLN A 526 3.62 28.02 14.15
N LEU A 527 4.32 28.76 13.28
CA LEU A 527 5.74 28.52 13.02
C LEU A 527 6.59 28.69 14.29
N LYS A 528 6.36 29.78 15.04
CA LYS A 528 7.09 30.07 16.29
C LYS A 528 6.78 29.05 17.40
N GLU A 529 5.51 28.67 17.57
CA GLU A 529 5.10 27.68 18.56
C GLU A 529 5.74 26.30 18.25
N THR A 530 5.70 25.87 16.99
CA THR A 530 6.33 24.61 16.57
C THR A 530 7.86 24.68 16.63
N GLU A 531 8.47 25.82 16.32
CA GLU A 531 9.91 26.01 16.49
C GLU A 531 10.34 25.85 17.95
N ALA A 532 9.65 26.51 18.88
CA ALA A 532 9.92 26.37 20.31
C ALA A 532 9.75 24.92 20.80
N GLU A 533 8.73 24.21 20.30
CA GLU A 533 8.51 22.79 20.60
C GLU A 533 9.66 21.91 20.09
N VAL A 534 10.09 22.11 18.85
CA VAL A 534 11.21 21.38 18.23
C VAL A 534 12.51 21.65 18.97
N GLU A 535 12.82 22.92 19.27
CA GLU A 535 14.04 23.28 20.00
C GLU A 535 14.05 22.62 21.39
N LYS A 536 12.95 22.73 22.13
CA LYS A 536 12.80 22.08 23.44
C LYS A 536 12.98 20.57 23.35
N TYR A 537 12.47 19.94 22.29
CA TYR A 537 12.63 18.52 22.04
C TYR A 537 14.09 18.14 21.76
N LEU A 538 14.84 18.94 21.00
CA LEU A 538 16.21 18.57 20.62
C LEU A 538 17.23 18.71 21.77
N ILE A 539 16.99 19.58 22.77
CA ILE A 539 17.95 19.89 23.85
C ILE A 539 18.49 18.62 24.55
N ASN A 540 17.61 17.70 24.96
CA ASN A 540 18.00 16.53 25.76
C ASN A 540 18.17 15.22 24.95
N ARG A 541 18.20 15.30 23.62
CA ARG A 541 18.26 14.11 22.74
C ARG A 541 19.58 14.01 21.99
N THR A 542 19.96 12.79 21.68
CA THR A 542 21.07 12.54 20.78
C THR A 542 20.61 12.77 19.35
N ILE A 543 21.22 13.74 18.67
CA ILE A 543 20.95 14.08 17.28
C ILE A 543 21.88 13.25 16.41
N ILE A 544 21.34 12.58 15.38
CA ILE A 544 22.09 11.76 14.43
C ILE A 544 21.75 12.22 13.02
N TYR A 545 22.78 12.55 12.25
CA TYR A 545 22.73 12.79 10.82
C TYR A 545 23.32 11.58 10.11
N ILE A 546 22.63 11.13 9.05
CA ILE A 546 23.13 10.10 8.14
C ILE A 546 23.09 10.71 6.75
N PHE A 547 24.26 10.86 6.13
CA PHE A 547 24.39 11.28 4.74
C PHE A 547 24.95 10.12 3.93
N THR A 548 24.09 9.46 3.15
CA THR A 548 24.52 8.45 2.18
C THR A 548 25.04 9.12 0.91
N VAL A 549 25.49 8.35 -0.07
CA VAL A 549 25.90 8.90 -1.38
C VAL A 549 24.79 9.70 -2.08
N ASN A 550 23.53 9.39 -1.81
CA ASN A 550 22.36 10.10 -2.36
C ASN A 550 22.10 11.46 -1.68
N ASP A 551 22.82 11.74 -0.59
CA ASP A 551 22.74 12.98 0.17
C ASP A 551 23.91 13.95 -0.08
N LEU A 552 24.95 13.49 -0.78
CA LEU A 552 26.17 14.28 -1.00
C LEU A 552 26.21 14.83 -2.42
N TYR A 553 26.29 16.16 -2.55
CA TYR A 553 26.66 16.78 -3.81
C TYR A 553 28.09 16.42 -4.15
N TYR A 554 28.43 16.29 -5.43
CA TYR A 554 29.79 16.00 -5.84
C TYR A 554 30.19 16.59 -7.19
N LYS A 555 31.50 16.79 -7.37
CA LYS A 555 32.13 17.18 -8.63
C LYS A 555 33.37 16.31 -8.86
N TYR A 556 33.59 15.92 -10.11
CA TYR A 556 34.63 14.95 -10.51
C TYR A 556 34.53 13.64 -9.71
N GLY A 557 33.35 13.04 -9.74
CA GLY A 557 33.11 11.73 -9.15
C GLY A 557 31.94 11.03 -9.82
N GLU A 558 31.69 9.79 -9.42
CA GLU A 558 30.62 8.95 -9.92
C GLU A 558 30.05 8.10 -8.78
N VAL A 559 28.71 7.99 -8.71
CA VAL A 559 28.02 7.10 -7.77
C VAL A 559 27.69 5.80 -8.48
N LYS A 560 28.16 4.67 -7.93
CA LYS A 560 27.86 3.33 -8.45
C LYS A 560 27.71 2.36 -7.29
N ASN A 561 26.63 1.57 -7.30
CA ASN A 561 26.33 0.55 -6.28
C ASN A 561 26.40 1.09 -4.84
N GLY A 562 25.86 2.29 -4.58
CA GLY A 562 25.87 2.90 -3.24
C GLY A 562 27.23 3.45 -2.79
N LEU A 563 28.23 3.54 -3.67
CA LEU A 563 29.54 4.11 -3.39
C LEU A 563 29.83 5.31 -4.29
N LEU A 564 30.28 6.40 -3.69
CA LEU A 564 30.78 7.59 -4.39
C LEU A 564 32.28 7.43 -4.61
N SER A 565 32.69 7.34 -5.87
CA SER A 565 34.08 7.38 -6.30
C SER A 565 34.47 8.81 -6.62
N LEU A 566 35.24 9.47 -5.75
CA LEU A 566 35.81 10.79 -6.01
C LEU A 566 37.16 10.65 -6.71
N LEU A 567 37.29 11.30 -7.85
CA LEU A 567 38.53 11.40 -8.62
C LEU A 567 39.46 12.47 -8.00
N PRO A 568 40.77 12.43 -8.28
CA PRO A 568 41.70 13.48 -7.85
C PRO A 568 41.23 14.88 -8.26
N GLY A 569 41.26 15.83 -7.32
CA GLY A 569 40.73 17.18 -7.52
C GLY A 569 39.20 17.30 -7.45
N GLY A 570 38.50 16.19 -7.19
CA GLY A 570 37.07 16.18 -6.91
C GLY A 570 36.71 16.74 -5.54
N ILE A 571 35.42 16.90 -5.30
CA ILE A 571 34.88 17.33 -4.02
C ILE A 571 33.51 16.72 -3.84
N ALA A 572 33.19 16.27 -2.63
CA ALA A 572 31.83 16.03 -2.19
C ALA A 572 31.45 16.98 -1.06
N TRP A 573 30.22 17.48 -1.03
CA TRP A 573 29.80 18.43 -0.01
C TRP A 573 28.32 18.35 0.33
N ARG A 574 27.98 18.83 1.53
CA ARG A 574 26.61 19.04 1.98
C ARG A 574 26.56 20.15 3.02
N THR A 575 25.45 20.88 3.05
CA THR A 575 25.15 21.81 4.14
C THR A 575 24.54 21.05 5.32
N VAL A 576 25.00 21.32 6.54
CA VAL A 576 24.53 20.69 7.77
C VAL A 576 24.07 21.77 8.74
N GLU A 577 22.82 21.69 9.20
CA GLU A 577 22.29 22.59 10.21
C GLU A 577 22.43 21.97 11.60
N ILE A 578 23.14 22.64 12.50
CA ILE A 578 23.35 22.25 13.90
C ILE A 578 22.32 22.98 14.76
N PRO A 579 21.29 22.29 15.30
CA PRO A 579 20.17 22.94 15.97
C PRO A 579 20.46 23.29 17.44
N LYS A 580 21.49 22.70 18.05
CA LYS A 580 21.93 23.00 19.42
C LYS A 580 23.45 23.02 19.51
N GLU A 581 23.98 23.89 20.36
CA GLU A 581 25.41 23.87 20.68
C GLU A 581 25.79 22.60 21.43
N GLY A 582 27.01 22.11 21.21
CA GLY A 582 27.51 20.94 21.91
C GLY A 582 28.71 20.28 21.24
N SER A 583 29.07 19.12 21.78
CA SER A 583 30.09 18.25 21.20
C SER A 583 29.47 17.35 20.14
N TYR A 584 30.11 17.24 18.98
CA TYR A 584 29.69 16.39 17.88
C TYR A 584 30.84 15.48 17.44
N VAL A 585 30.55 14.23 17.11
CA VAL A 585 31.51 13.29 16.51
C VAL A 585 31.08 13.04 15.07
N MET A 586 32.05 12.95 14.18
CA MET A 586 31.82 12.60 12.78
C MET A 586 32.41 11.22 12.49
N ALA A 587 31.67 10.34 11.82
CA ALA A 587 32.20 9.08 11.32
C ALA A 587 32.13 9.06 9.79
N LEU A 588 33.27 8.93 9.14
CA LEU A 588 33.38 8.85 7.68
C LEU A 588 33.68 7.42 7.27
N HIS A 589 32.78 6.82 6.51
CA HIS A 589 32.99 5.50 5.92
C HIS A 589 33.67 5.64 4.56
N THR A 590 34.99 5.45 4.52
CA THR A 590 35.79 5.74 3.33
C THR A 590 36.97 4.80 3.14
N ARG A 591 37.42 4.68 1.89
CA ARG A 591 38.72 4.14 1.48
C ARG A 591 39.47 5.20 0.68
N GLY A 592 40.69 5.53 1.09
CA GLY A 592 41.54 6.54 0.46
C GLY A 592 42.03 7.59 1.46
N VAL A 593 42.65 8.64 0.92
CA VAL A 593 43.12 9.78 1.71
C VAL A 593 42.23 10.99 1.42
N VAL A 594 41.39 11.33 2.39
CA VAL A 594 40.35 12.36 2.26
C VAL A 594 40.57 13.44 3.32
N GLU A 595 40.68 14.69 2.88
CA GLU A 595 40.56 15.85 3.74
C GLU A 595 39.08 16.16 3.97
N VAL A 596 38.70 16.25 5.24
CA VAL A 596 37.33 16.50 5.69
C VAL A 596 37.30 17.88 6.34
N ARG A 597 36.42 18.75 5.85
CA ARG A 597 36.22 20.10 6.39
C ARG A 597 34.80 20.25 6.92
N LEU A 598 34.65 20.80 8.12
CA LEU A 598 33.36 21.19 8.70
C LEU A 598 33.54 22.47 9.51
N GLY A 599 33.08 23.60 8.96
CA GLY A 599 33.35 24.92 9.56
C GLY A 599 34.84 25.23 9.59
N ASN A 600 35.38 25.54 10.78
CA ASN A 600 36.81 25.81 10.97
C ASN A 600 37.63 24.54 11.24
N TYR A 601 36.99 23.37 11.27
CA TYR A 601 37.66 22.10 11.54
C TYR A 601 38.08 21.42 10.24
N THR A 602 39.35 21.01 10.18
CA THR A 602 39.92 20.27 9.05
C THR A 602 40.63 19.03 9.58
N TYR A 603 40.35 17.87 8.99
CA TYR A 603 40.98 16.59 9.32
C TYR A 603 41.44 15.89 8.05
N VAL A 604 42.46 15.05 8.16
CA VAL A 604 42.86 14.14 7.08
C VAL A 604 42.62 12.71 7.55
N VAL A 605 41.76 11.99 6.82
CA VAL A 605 41.49 10.57 7.02
C VAL A 605 42.31 9.79 6.01
N ASN A 606 43.10 8.82 6.46
CA ASN A 606 43.83 7.90 5.61
C ASN A 606 43.39 6.46 5.93
N SER A 607 42.69 5.82 5.00
CA SER A 607 42.15 4.47 5.18
C SER A 607 42.46 3.58 3.98
N THR A 608 43.12 2.44 4.22
CA THR A 608 43.46 1.46 3.16
C THR A 608 42.30 0.55 2.80
N THR A 609 41.39 0.31 3.75
CA THR A 609 40.15 -0.46 3.57
C THR A 609 38.93 0.44 3.67
N LEU A 610 37.78 -0.02 3.18
CA LEU A 610 36.51 0.70 3.30
C LEU A 610 35.93 0.47 4.71
N GLN A 611 36.18 1.39 5.62
CA GLN A 611 35.78 1.30 7.03
C GLN A 611 35.39 2.67 7.61
N LEU A 612 34.75 2.65 8.78
CA LEU A 612 34.40 3.86 9.52
C LEU A 612 35.63 4.48 10.20
N ASN A 613 35.84 5.76 9.95
CA ASN A 613 36.88 6.56 10.57
C ASN A 613 36.24 7.67 11.40
N TYR A 614 36.52 7.70 12.70
CA TYR A 614 35.90 8.64 13.62
C TYR A 614 36.76 9.90 13.81
N LEU A 615 36.14 11.07 13.73
CA LEU A 615 36.72 12.41 13.82
C LEU A 615 36.04 13.21 14.95
N GLY A 616 36.77 14.15 15.54
CA GLY A 616 36.31 14.90 16.70
C GLY A 616 36.66 14.24 18.04
N PRO A 617 36.01 14.63 19.15
CA PRO A 617 34.81 15.50 19.23
C PRO A 617 35.05 16.94 18.74
N LEU A 618 34.02 17.54 18.16
CA LEU A 618 33.97 18.88 17.57
C LEU A 618 33.05 19.74 18.41
N SER A 619 33.52 20.89 18.89
CA SER A 619 32.64 21.85 19.58
C SER A 619 31.96 22.73 18.52
N LEU A 620 30.68 22.48 18.27
CA LEU A 620 29.90 23.22 17.28
C LEU A 620 28.87 24.08 17.99
N ASN A 621 28.76 25.34 17.55
CA ASN A 621 27.70 26.23 17.98
C ASN A 621 26.44 25.98 17.13
N LYS A 622 25.29 26.46 17.60
CA LYS A 622 24.08 26.47 16.78
C LYS A 622 24.34 27.27 15.50
N GLY A 623 24.03 26.67 14.34
CA GLY A 623 24.24 27.33 13.05
C GLY A 623 24.36 26.37 11.88
N THR A 624 24.61 26.93 10.70
CA THR A 624 24.74 26.18 9.46
C THR A 624 26.20 26.06 9.07
N TYR A 625 26.63 24.83 8.78
CA TYR A 625 28.01 24.49 8.41
C TYR A 625 28.03 23.83 7.04
N ARG A 626 29.15 23.99 6.32
CA ARG A 626 29.40 23.24 5.09
C ARG A 626 30.35 22.09 5.39
N LEU A 627 29.88 20.87 5.18
CA LEU A 627 30.69 19.66 5.15
C LEU A 627 31.31 19.55 3.75
N GLU A 628 32.62 19.37 3.68
CA GLU A 628 33.34 19.12 2.42
C GLU A 628 34.32 17.96 2.57
N LEU A 629 34.44 17.16 1.51
CA LEU A 629 35.31 15.99 1.41
C LEU A 629 36.17 16.15 0.15
N HIS A 630 37.49 16.24 0.33
CA HIS A 630 38.46 16.47 -0.74
C HIS A 630 39.47 15.31 -0.79
N PRO A 631 39.63 14.61 -1.93
CA PRO A 631 40.68 13.62 -2.10
C PRO A 631 42.05 14.31 -2.19
N LEU A 632 43.00 13.93 -1.33
CA LEU A 632 44.34 14.56 -1.29
C LEU A 632 45.38 13.87 -2.18
N THR A 633 45.11 12.64 -2.63
CA THR A 633 46.06 11.86 -3.44
C THR A 633 45.63 11.80 -4.89
N ASN A 634 46.57 11.41 -5.77
CA ASN A 634 46.28 11.08 -7.16
C ASN A 634 45.45 9.79 -7.33
N ASN A 635 45.08 9.12 -6.24
CA ASN A 635 44.24 7.93 -6.26
C ASN A 635 42.77 8.29 -5.99
N THR A 636 41.88 7.47 -6.53
CA THR A 636 40.43 7.62 -6.30
C THR A 636 40.08 7.29 -4.85
N CYS A 637 39.21 8.11 -4.26
CA CYS A 637 38.68 7.88 -2.92
C CYS A 637 37.25 7.35 -3.01
N LEU A 638 36.93 6.34 -2.23
CA LEU A 638 35.58 5.77 -2.15
C LEU A 638 34.92 6.25 -0.86
N ILE A 639 33.69 6.73 -0.95
CA ILE A 639 32.88 7.19 0.18
C ILE A 639 31.55 6.44 0.13
N GLU A 640 31.16 5.81 1.24
CA GLU A 640 29.85 5.16 1.40
C GLU A 640 28.87 6.07 2.14
N SER A 641 29.29 6.61 3.28
CA SER A 641 28.45 7.49 4.09
C SER A 641 29.25 8.39 5.03
N VAL A 642 28.62 9.48 5.45
CA VAL A 642 29.10 10.37 6.52
C VAL A 642 28.03 10.42 7.61
N TRP A 643 28.45 10.19 8.84
CA TRP A 643 27.62 10.29 10.04
C TRP A 643 28.09 11.47 10.87
N ILE A 644 27.16 12.23 11.42
CA ILE A 644 27.45 13.24 12.44
C ILE A 644 26.49 12.99 13.59
N TYR A 645 26.97 12.99 14.83
CA TYR A 645 26.08 12.84 15.98
C TYR A 645 26.54 13.65 17.17
N SER A 646 25.59 14.14 17.95
CA SER A 646 25.89 14.83 19.20
C SER A 646 26.40 13.83 20.23
N SER A 647 27.42 14.20 20.99
CA SER A 647 27.96 13.43 22.11
C SER A 647 28.11 14.29 23.36
N ASP A 648 28.34 13.65 24.50
CA ASP A 648 28.61 14.29 25.79
C ASP A 648 30.06 14.76 25.95
N GLY A 649 30.77 14.98 24.84
CA GLY A 649 32.21 15.29 24.83
C GLY A 649 33.09 14.05 24.63
N ARG A 650 32.53 12.84 24.69
CA ARG A 650 33.29 11.61 24.39
C ARG A 650 33.28 11.28 22.91
N LYS A 651 34.37 10.67 22.43
CA LYS A 651 34.50 10.08 21.10
C LYS A 651 34.03 8.62 21.14
N LEU A 652 32.71 8.41 21.17
CA LEU A 652 32.12 7.07 21.12
C LEU A 652 32.02 6.60 19.67
N ASP A 653 32.23 5.32 19.40
CA ASP A 653 31.89 4.73 18.09
C ASP A 653 30.37 4.51 17.94
N LEU A 654 29.90 4.22 16.72
CA LEU A 654 28.46 4.04 16.44
C LEU A 654 27.86 2.84 17.20
N TYR A 655 28.62 1.75 17.36
CA TYR A 655 28.14 0.56 18.08
C TYR A 655 27.92 0.84 19.57
N THR A 656 28.81 1.64 20.16
CA THR A 656 28.74 2.04 21.57
C THR A 656 27.67 3.11 21.77
N LEU A 657 27.54 4.06 20.84
CA LEU A 657 26.50 5.10 20.87
C LEU A 657 25.10 4.47 20.79
N LEU A 658 24.89 3.55 19.85
CA LEU A 658 23.59 2.94 19.58
C LEU A 658 23.33 1.69 20.42
N ARG A 659 24.18 1.41 21.40
CA ARG A 659 24.00 0.32 22.35
C ARG A 659 22.86 0.67 23.28
N THR A 660 21.81 -0.14 23.23
CA THR A 660 20.69 -0.06 24.17
C THR A 660 21.01 -0.86 25.42
N GLU A 661 20.69 -0.32 26.59
CA GLU A 661 20.59 -1.15 27.79
C GLU A 661 19.40 -2.09 27.63
N ARG A 662 19.42 -3.24 28.31
CA ARG A 662 18.24 -4.09 28.45
C ARG A 662 17.54 -3.69 29.75
N PRO A 663 16.59 -2.72 29.72
CA PRO A 663 15.90 -2.26 30.93
C PRO A 663 14.95 -3.33 31.48
N ALA A 664 14.60 -4.31 30.65
CA ALA A 664 13.68 -5.38 30.97
C ALA A 664 14.15 -6.70 30.34
N GLU A 665 13.93 -7.79 31.05
CA GLU A 665 14.14 -9.15 30.57
C GLU A 665 12.77 -9.82 30.34
N ILE A 666 12.57 -10.35 29.13
CA ILE A 666 11.39 -11.13 28.81
C ILE A 666 11.63 -12.56 29.30
N GLU A 667 10.95 -12.96 30.37
CA GLU A 667 11.14 -14.27 30.98
C GLU A 667 10.45 -15.37 30.16
N ASN A 668 9.24 -15.08 29.67
CA ASN A 668 8.45 -15.99 28.84
C ASN A 668 7.37 -15.22 28.08
N TYR A 669 6.91 -15.78 26.96
CA TYR A 669 5.72 -15.33 26.26
C TYR A 669 4.94 -16.51 25.69
N THR A 670 3.62 -16.35 25.58
CA THR A 670 2.75 -17.33 24.95
C THR A 670 1.80 -16.64 23.98
N LYS A 671 1.71 -17.19 22.77
CA LYS A 671 0.66 -16.83 21.79
C LYS A 671 -0.57 -17.65 22.14
N LEU A 672 -1.57 -17.02 22.75
CA LEU A 672 -2.82 -17.70 23.12
C LEU A 672 -3.67 -17.96 21.87
N ASP A 673 -3.75 -16.96 21.00
CA ASP A 673 -4.41 -17.02 19.70
C ASP A 673 -3.82 -15.92 18.78
N PRO A 674 -4.20 -15.82 17.49
CA PRO A 674 -3.66 -14.80 16.57
C PRO A 674 -3.87 -13.35 17.02
N THR A 675 -4.81 -13.11 17.94
CA THR A 675 -5.24 -11.78 18.40
C THR A 675 -4.91 -11.52 19.87
N ARG A 676 -4.29 -12.48 20.58
CA ARG A 676 -3.99 -12.38 22.00
C ARG A 676 -2.64 -13.00 22.36
N TRP A 677 -1.83 -12.21 23.04
CA TRP A 677 -0.52 -12.61 23.53
C TRP A 677 -0.40 -12.30 25.02
N GLU A 678 0.35 -13.15 25.71
CA GLU A 678 0.70 -12.97 27.11
C GLU A 678 2.21 -13.00 27.25
N VAL A 679 2.77 -12.00 27.93
CA VAL A 679 4.21 -11.80 28.09
C VAL A 679 4.53 -11.54 29.57
N TYR A 680 5.51 -12.27 30.11
CA TYR A 680 6.02 -12.11 31.47
C TYR A 680 7.37 -11.41 31.41
N ILE A 681 7.46 -10.27 32.09
CA ILE A 681 8.60 -9.35 31.98
C ILE A 681 9.11 -8.96 33.36
N ARG A 682 10.43 -8.98 33.53
CA ARG A 682 11.13 -8.41 34.69
C ARG A 682 11.78 -7.09 34.28
N ALA A 683 11.20 -5.98 34.71
CA ALA A 683 11.63 -4.62 34.33
C ALA A 683 12.33 -3.89 35.48
N GLN A 684 13.49 -3.29 35.21
CA GLN A 684 14.24 -2.45 36.16
C GLN A 684 13.97 -0.96 35.95
N LYS A 685 13.68 -0.55 34.72
CA LYS A 685 13.37 0.82 34.29
C LYS A 685 12.18 0.79 33.32
N PRO A 686 11.49 1.93 33.09
CA PRO A 686 10.57 2.09 31.96
C PRO A 686 11.23 1.65 30.65
N PHE A 687 10.44 1.09 29.74
CA PHE A 687 10.96 0.47 28.52
C PHE A 687 9.96 0.50 27.38
N LEU A 688 10.48 0.41 26.16
CA LEU A 688 9.74 0.19 24.93
C LEU A 688 9.75 -1.31 24.61
N LEU A 689 8.59 -1.95 24.73
CA LEU A 689 8.38 -3.33 24.31
C LEU A 689 8.06 -3.36 22.81
N THR A 690 8.88 -4.02 22.01
CA THR A 690 8.55 -4.31 20.60
C THR A 690 7.65 -5.53 20.51
N PHE A 691 6.78 -5.53 19.52
CA PHE A 691 5.88 -6.63 19.20
C PHE A 691 5.84 -6.82 17.68
N ALA A 692 6.57 -7.82 17.18
CA ALA A 692 6.79 -8.10 15.76
C ALA A 692 5.58 -8.72 15.04
N GLU A 693 4.37 -8.27 15.38
CA GLU A 693 3.18 -8.43 14.56
C GLU A 693 2.95 -7.14 13.76
N THR A 694 2.32 -7.28 12.59
CA THR A 694 2.00 -6.15 11.70
C THR A 694 1.34 -5.02 12.48
N TYR A 695 1.85 -3.80 12.30
CA TYR A 695 1.31 -2.62 12.95
C TYR A 695 -0.17 -2.44 12.64
N ASP A 696 -0.97 -2.27 13.70
CA ASP A 696 -2.36 -1.84 13.61
C ASP A 696 -2.70 -0.99 14.85
N PRO A 697 -3.32 0.18 14.69
CA PRO A 697 -3.65 1.07 15.81
C PRO A 697 -4.63 0.46 16.82
N ASN A 698 -5.30 -0.65 16.49
CA ASN A 698 -6.28 -1.32 17.35
C ASN A 698 -5.66 -2.41 18.25
N TRP A 699 -4.35 -2.61 18.22
CA TRP A 699 -3.68 -3.37 19.27
C TRP A 699 -3.64 -2.59 20.59
N LYS A 700 -3.79 -3.27 21.72
CA LYS A 700 -3.64 -2.68 23.05
C LYS A 700 -2.85 -3.59 23.97
N ALA A 701 -2.03 -3.00 24.83
CA ALA A 701 -1.33 -3.71 25.90
C ALA A 701 -1.91 -3.33 27.27
N TYR A 702 -2.26 -4.34 28.05
CA TYR A 702 -2.75 -4.24 29.43
C TYR A 702 -1.68 -4.78 30.37
N ILE A 703 -1.15 -3.95 31.27
CA ILE A 703 -0.01 -4.28 32.12
C ILE A 703 -0.51 -4.53 33.54
N TYR A 704 -0.26 -5.74 34.04
CA TYR A 704 -0.63 -6.16 35.38
C TYR A 704 0.60 -6.29 36.28
N LYS A 705 0.48 -5.80 37.51
CA LYS A 705 1.46 -5.99 38.58
C LYS A 705 0.73 -6.54 39.82
N ASN A 706 1.23 -7.64 40.38
CA ASN A 706 0.59 -8.34 41.51
C ASN A 706 -0.92 -8.64 41.30
N GLY A 707 -1.32 -8.98 40.07
CA GLY A 707 -2.72 -9.27 39.72
C GLY A 707 -3.62 -8.06 39.49
N THR A 708 -3.14 -6.84 39.71
CA THR A 708 -3.88 -5.60 39.45
C THR A 708 -3.43 -4.93 38.16
N LEU A 709 -4.38 -4.40 37.37
CA LEU A 709 -4.08 -3.60 36.19
C LEU A 709 -3.48 -2.26 36.64
N VAL A 710 -2.27 -1.96 36.19
CA VAL A 710 -1.54 -0.73 36.58
C VAL A 710 -1.39 0.26 35.43
N GLU A 711 -1.40 -0.22 34.19
CA GLU A 711 -1.18 0.63 33.00
C GLU A 711 -1.89 0.00 31.79
N GLU A 712 -2.43 0.85 30.91
CA GLU A 712 -2.92 0.50 29.58
C GLU A 712 -2.21 1.42 28.59
N THR A 713 -1.67 0.86 27.50
CA THR A 713 -1.02 1.66 26.44
C THR A 713 -1.45 1.20 25.06
N GLY A 714 -1.56 2.17 24.16
CA GLY A 714 -1.74 1.96 22.73
C GLY A 714 -0.42 1.64 22.01
N PRO A 715 -0.49 1.23 20.73
CA PRO A 715 0.66 0.84 19.96
C PRO A 715 1.34 2.06 19.31
N ILE A 716 2.64 1.95 19.14
CA ILE A 716 3.52 2.88 18.44
C ILE A 716 4.03 2.15 17.19
N PRO A 717 3.95 2.73 15.98
CA PRO A 717 4.47 2.09 14.78
C PRO A 717 6.00 2.08 14.82
N LEU A 718 6.60 0.89 14.90
CA LEU A 718 8.05 0.70 14.90
C LEU A 718 8.53 0.14 13.56
N TYR A 719 9.68 0.62 13.08
CA TYR A 719 10.27 0.33 11.77
C TYR A 719 9.29 0.52 10.59
N GLY A 720 8.20 1.27 10.80
CA GLY A 720 7.08 1.37 9.86
C GLY A 720 6.29 0.07 9.64
N ALA A 721 6.58 -1.01 10.38
CA ALA A 721 6.05 -2.35 10.09
C ALA A 721 5.40 -3.05 11.29
N ILE A 722 5.89 -2.83 12.52
CA ILE A 722 5.49 -3.58 13.71
C ILE A 722 4.97 -2.68 14.81
N ASN A 723 4.43 -3.28 15.88
CA ASN A 723 3.91 -2.55 17.02
C ASN A 723 4.99 -2.36 18.10
N GLY A 724 4.85 -1.28 18.86
CA GLY A 724 5.62 -1.00 20.07
C GLY A 724 4.74 -0.50 21.19
N PHE A 725 5.07 -0.81 22.43
CA PHE A 725 4.32 -0.37 23.61
C PHE A 725 5.29 0.21 24.62
N TRP A 726 5.12 1.49 24.95
CA TRP A 726 5.90 2.10 26.01
C TRP A 726 5.28 1.77 27.38
N ILE A 727 6.04 1.13 28.24
CA ILE A 727 5.60 0.67 29.56
C ILE A 727 6.41 1.40 30.63
N ASN A 728 5.72 2.10 31.52
CA ASN A 728 6.34 2.83 32.63
C ASN A 728 6.46 1.98 33.90
N ALA A 729 5.59 0.97 34.05
CA ALA A 729 5.65 0.06 35.17
C ALA A 729 7.00 -0.70 35.25
N THR A 730 7.46 -0.95 36.49
CA THR A 730 8.69 -1.72 36.79
C THR A 730 8.39 -2.88 37.74
N GLY A 731 9.34 -3.82 37.85
CA GLY A 731 9.22 -5.06 38.61
C GLY A 731 8.78 -6.24 37.74
N TYR A 732 8.11 -7.21 38.35
CA TYR A 732 7.51 -8.34 37.64
C TYR A 732 6.15 -7.93 37.07
N LEU A 733 6.03 -8.02 35.76
CA LEU A 733 4.87 -7.58 34.99
C LEU A 733 4.31 -8.74 34.18
N ARG A 734 2.98 -8.83 34.16
CA ARG A 734 2.23 -9.66 33.22
C ARG A 734 1.56 -8.73 32.21
N VAL A 735 2.00 -8.78 30.96
CA VAL A 735 1.49 -7.95 29.87
C VAL A 735 0.58 -8.78 28.99
N ILE A 736 -0.66 -8.33 28.81
CA ILE A 736 -1.64 -8.97 27.92
C ILE A 736 -1.86 -8.05 26.72
N ILE A 737 -1.50 -8.51 25.53
CA ILE A 737 -1.64 -7.75 24.28
C ILE A 737 -2.83 -8.31 23.51
N ILE A 738 -3.80 -7.45 23.17
CA ILE A 738 -5.08 -7.85 22.56
C ILE A 738 -5.36 -6.97 21.34
N TYR A 739 -5.80 -7.61 20.25
CA TYR A 739 -6.37 -6.93 19.10
C TYR A 739 -7.86 -6.65 19.36
N THR A 740 -8.20 -5.40 19.67
CA THR A 740 -9.55 -5.04 20.14
C THR A 740 -10.70 -5.35 19.17
N PRO A 741 -10.54 -5.27 17.83
CA PRO A 741 -11.63 -5.56 16.90
C PRO A 741 -12.08 -7.01 16.94
N GLN A 742 -11.23 -7.94 17.40
CA GLN A 742 -11.62 -9.34 17.55
C GLN A 742 -12.81 -9.51 18.49
N ASN A 743 -12.88 -8.74 19.57
CA ASN A 743 -14.00 -8.81 20.52
C ASN A 743 -15.32 -8.37 19.86
N LEU A 744 -15.27 -7.41 18.93
CA LEU A 744 -16.43 -6.97 18.15
C LEU A 744 -16.87 -8.02 17.14
N PHE A 745 -15.91 -8.67 16.46
CA PHE A 745 -16.19 -9.81 15.60
C PHE A 745 -16.85 -10.95 16.39
N GLU A 746 -16.31 -11.25 17.58
CA GLU A 746 -16.85 -12.24 18.52
C GLU A 746 -18.28 -11.92 18.98
N LEU A 747 -18.64 -10.65 19.12
CA LEU A 747 -20.01 -10.24 19.39
C LEU A 747 -20.89 -10.38 18.14
N GLY A 748 -20.37 -9.94 16.99
CA GLY A 748 -21.08 -9.94 15.70
C GLY A 748 -21.49 -11.35 15.24
N TRP A 749 -20.61 -12.35 15.36
CA TRP A 749 -21.00 -13.72 15.00
C TRP A 749 -22.03 -14.31 15.96
N ARG A 750 -21.96 -14.02 17.27
CA ARG A 750 -22.97 -14.46 18.25
C ARG A 750 -24.35 -13.89 17.92
N VAL A 751 -24.43 -12.60 17.61
CA VAL A 751 -25.67 -11.94 17.17
C VAL A 751 -26.17 -12.55 15.86
N SER A 752 -25.27 -12.81 14.90
CA SER A 752 -25.63 -13.40 13.61
C SER A 752 -26.20 -14.82 13.76
N ILE A 753 -25.58 -15.67 14.58
CA ILE A 753 -26.09 -17.01 14.88
C ILE A 753 -27.44 -16.94 15.56
N LEU A 754 -27.59 -16.06 16.57
CA LEU A 754 -28.86 -15.88 17.26
C LEU A 754 -29.97 -15.49 16.27
N MET A 755 -29.68 -14.58 15.33
CA MET A 755 -30.64 -14.17 14.31
C MET A 755 -30.98 -15.31 13.33
N ILE A 756 -29.99 -16.11 12.90
CA ILE A 756 -30.23 -17.30 12.06
C ILE A 756 -31.16 -18.29 12.79
N ILE A 757 -30.93 -18.52 14.09
CA ILE A 757 -31.79 -19.39 14.92
C ILE A 757 -33.21 -18.83 15.00
N ILE A 758 -33.38 -17.53 15.21
CA ILE A 758 -34.69 -16.86 15.23
C ILE A 758 -35.41 -17.00 13.89
N ILE A 759 -34.71 -16.79 12.77
CA ILE A 759 -35.27 -16.93 11.41
C ILE A 759 -35.66 -18.38 11.14
N LEU A 760 -34.83 -19.35 11.52
CA LEU A 760 -35.14 -20.78 11.39
C LEU A 760 -36.37 -21.15 12.22
N ALA A 761 -36.42 -20.73 13.48
CA ALA A 761 -37.55 -20.97 14.37
C ALA A 761 -38.85 -20.35 13.82
N TYR A 762 -38.78 -19.12 13.29
CA TYR A 762 -39.91 -18.46 12.63
C TYR A 762 -40.34 -19.19 11.36
N SER A 763 -39.38 -19.61 10.53
CA SER A 763 -39.66 -20.35 9.28
C SER A 763 -40.31 -21.70 9.58
N ILE A 764 -39.81 -22.43 10.58
CA ILE A 764 -40.40 -23.67 11.08
C ILE A 764 -41.81 -23.39 11.62
N HIS A 765 -42.01 -22.33 12.39
CA HIS A 765 -43.33 -21.94 12.89
C HIS A 765 -44.32 -21.66 11.75
N VAL A 766 -43.90 -20.93 10.70
CA VAL A 766 -44.72 -20.66 9.51
C VAL A 766 -45.07 -21.95 8.77
N VAL A 767 -44.10 -22.85 8.56
CA VAL A 767 -44.34 -24.15 7.90
C VAL A 767 -45.30 -25.01 8.72
N ILE A 768 -45.14 -25.08 10.05
CA ILE A 768 -46.05 -25.81 10.93
C ILE A 768 -47.46 -25.20 10.87
N LYS A 769 -47.58 -23.88 10.85
CA LYS A 769 -48.86 -23.18 10.70
C LYS A 769 -49.52 -23.47 9.35
N ASP A 770 -48.78 -23.46 8.25
CA ASP A 770 -49.32 -23.79 6.91
C ASP A 770 -49.70 -25.27 6.76
N VAL A 771 -48.93 -26.19 7.36
CA VAL A 771 -49.28 -27.62 7.45
C VAL A 771 -50.55 -27.81 8.30
N SER A 772 -50.73 -27.02 9.36
CA SER A 772 -51.95 -27.05 10.17
C SER A 772 -53.18 -26.50 9.43
N MET A 773 -53.01 -25.46 8.61
CA MET A 773 -54.09 -24.89 7.79
C MET A 773 -54.49 -25.81 6.62
N THR A 774 -53.53 -26.50 6.00
CA THR A 774 -53.82 -27.51 4.96
C THR A 774 -54.54 -28.73 5.54
N ARG A 775 -54.23 -29.18 6.76
CA ARG A 775 -55.05 -30.22 7.46
C ARG A 775 -56.47 -29.75 7.79
N LEU A 776 -56.70 -28.46 8.01
CA LEU A 776 -58.04 -27.89 8.23
C LEU A 776 -58.88 -27.79 6.94
N GLN A 777 -58.25 -27.62 5.78
CA GLN A 777 -58.94 -27.62 4.48
C GLN A 777 -59.34 -29.01 3.98
N TRP A 778 -58.65 -30.08 4.40
CA TRP A 778 -59.00 -31.46 4.06
C TRP A 778 -60.20 -32.03 4.84
N ARG A 779 -60.85 -31.24 5.72
CA ARG A 779 -62.03 -31.67 6.50
C ARG A 779 -63.39 -31.18 5.99
N LYS A 780 -63.49 -30.61 4.79
CA LYS A 780 -64.79 -30.41 4.12
C LYS A 780 -64.89 -31.28 2.86
N PRO A 781 -65.63 -32.40 2.91
CA PRO A 781 -66.04 -33.10 1.70
C PRO A 781 -66.91 -32.15 0.86
N ARG A 782 -66.51 -31.91 -0.39
CA ARG A 782 -67.41 -31.35 -1.41
C ARG A 782 -68.37 -32.45 -1.84
N TRP A 783 -69.46 -32.60 -1.08
CA TRP A 783 -70.71 -33.19 -1.52
C TRP A 783 -71.84 -32.31 -1.01
N LEU A 784 -72.24 -31.33 -1.83
CA LEU A 784 -73.58 -30.73 -1.95
C LEU A 784 -73.48 -29.40 -2.71
N TRP A 785 -74.24 -29.35 -3.80
CA TRP A 785 -74.47 -28.29 -4.81
C TRP A 785 -73.48 -28.21 -5.97
#